data_AF-A0AA39WRP3-F1
#
_entry.id   AF-A0AA39WRP3-F1
#
_cell.length_a   1.000
_cell.length_b   1.000
_cell.length_c   1.000
_cell.angle_alpha   90.00
_cell.angle_beta   90.00
_cell.angle_gamma   90.00
#
_symmetry.space_group_name_H-M   'P 1'
#
loop_
_entity.id
_entity.type
_entity.pdbx_description
1 polymer ?
#
loop_
_entity_poly.entity_id
_entity_poly.type
_entity_poly.pdbx_seq_one_letter_code
_entity_poly.pdbx_strand_id
1 'polypeptide(L)'
;MSPTLPRAFLPLVKSPRFWSDYLFLTDTEDHSLHKVAFAKVEDESDDEDSDTDYNKSDDQDSNEDDGDEFDDELSGDGDENGGEEKDGNKDDDSDVDSPNEKASNEPSSQPADGNPTEEPSENNPTVNEPASPSSSSSSSSSASDSPRPRSRSPCYSHDLTFPFARSLQPWDDTYNLSFSISPELSYFELTFCAPNLYNVSIAHDDQAHWHPWVLRWEELELVCRAVSATFAKRREKAKEAGEDEDEANLRRWEHPGLPLLFLYRFAPICVGDDVDRIVSMLVKAWKKVLGDGGTERDIRRFVERMDFRRRNFRWFKEGENWWIGVGDDAETAGAVYTYRDRDSVKSGKWRNEDWNKLVEEARAVVEDEGGLGELSEEDRELAARFAPRTKHGLSLWLQLREKDRPLHQRAGRYFSLTLDAVLRILDLGRLSSSGASSRTINGESVWTSDHMSISIHGGLERGRAIIKQMLWWIRAPLSSTLMDSSYKDLPFNIADGAEDTIPETYLGIIVPDILPTCSWLVGHTLPDSLCTALQSKEVLQDTANVSGPTSEGWLTVTTTDGGELGFNLSRFDDEELEGTGAVLLRKLTPQASAVLHALMNASGAVLTPVALAAKPLNSDVADMHWPPHRIVDAGTLHEILSGGPYQLWVKAERKEDDMEDSDEEYWEERW
;
A
#
# COMPACT_ATOMS: atom_id res chain seq x y z
N MET A 1 18.59 -10.51 -32.93
CA MET A 1 17.27 -10.82 -32.36
C MET A 1 16.33 -9.69 -32.76
N SER A 2 15.16 -9.98 -33.35
CA SER A 2 14.19 -8.91 -33.65
C SER A 2 13.46 -8.57 -32.35
N PRO A 3 13.48 -7.31 -31.87
CA PRO A 3 12.71 -6.89 -30.70
C PRO A 3 11.25 -6.70 -31.13
N THR A 4 10.59 -7.81 -31.46
CA THR A 4 9.15 -7.85 -31.38
C THR A 4 8.80 -8.01 -29.91
N LEU A 5 7.89 -7.19 -29.38
CA LEU A 5 7.16 -7.56 -28.17
C LEU A 5 6.78 -9.04 -28.34
N PRO A 6 7.20 -9.95 -27.44
CA PRO A 6 6.88 -11.36 -27.64
C PRO A 6 5.39 -11.46 -27.94
N ARG A 7 4.96 -12.20 -28.98
CA ARG A 7 3.53 -12.29 -29.31
C ARG A 7 2.69 -12.70 -28.08
N ALA A 8 3.30 -13.42 -27.15
CA ALA A 8 2.77 -13.78 -25.84
C ALA A 8 2.44 -12.57 -24.94
N PHE A 9 3.12 -11.44 -25.10
CA PHE A 9 2.94 -10.21 -24.33
C PHE A 9 1.84 -9.30 -24.88
N LEU A 10 1.42 -9.47 -26.14
CA LEU A 10 0.37 -8.65 -26.76
C LEU A 10 -1.00 -8.79 -26.07
N PRO A 11 -1.46 -10.01 -25.68
CA PRO A 11 -2.67 -10.16 -24.87
C PRO A 11 -2.50 -9.55 -23.47
N LEU A 12 -1.31 -9.69 -22.87
CA LEU A 12 -1.01 -9.16 -21.54
C LEU A 12 -1.11 -7.63 -21.53
N VAL A 13 -0.38 -6.93 -22.40
CA VAL A 13 -0.40 -5.45 -22.48
C VAL A 13 -1.77 -4.86 -22.80
N LYS A 14 -2.67 -5.64 -23.43
CA LYS A 14 -4.06 -5.22 -23.70
C LYS A 14 -5.02 -5.54 -22.57
N SER A 15 -4.62 -6.36 -21.62
CA SER A 15 -5.41 -6.73 -20.46
C SER A 15 -5.29 -5.63 -19.41
N PRO A 16 -6.38 -4.95 -19.01
CA PRO A 16 -6.35 -4.04 -17.86
C PRO A 16 -5.81 -4.76 -16.62
N ARG A 17 -6.16 -6.04 -16.47
CA ARG A 17 -5.66 -6.95 -15.43
C ARG A 17 -4.15 -7.14 -15.43
N PHE A 18 -3.48 -7.13 -16.58
CA PHE A 18 -2.01 -7.24 -16.57
C PHE A 18 -1.37 -6.03 -15.90
N TRP A 19 -1.90 -4.83 -16.17
CA TRP A 19 -1.36 -3.62 -15.58
C TRP A 19 -1.68 -3.60 -14.08
N SER A 20 -2.94 -3.81 -13.68
CA SER A 20 -3.32 -3.86 -12.25
C SER A 20 -2.65 -5.00 -11.48
N ASP A 21 -2.65 -6.23 -12.01
CA ASP A 21 -2.34 -7.47 -11.29
C ASP A 21 -0.87 -7.89 -11.43
N TYR A 22 -0.15 -7.41 -12.45
CA TYR A 22 1.20 -7.90 -12.73
C TYR A 22 2.23 -6.80 -12.93
N LEU A 23 1.85 -5.57 -13.27
CA LEU A 23 2.82 -4.47 -13.23
C LEU A 23 2.72 -3.68 -11.93
N PHE A 24 1.55 -3.65 -11.30
CA PHE A 24 1.23 -2.74 -10.20
C PHE A 24 0.70 -3.43 -8.96
N LEU A 25 1.18 -4.64 -8.68
CA LEU A 25 0.97 -5.31 -7.39
C LEU A 25 1.22 -4.38 -6.20
N THR A 26 0.54 -4.75 -5.11
CA THR A 26 0.10 -3.98 -3.95
C THR A 26 1.01 -2.85 -3.45
N ASP A 27 0.38 -1.72 -3.12
CA ASP A 27 0.98 -0.54 -2.47
C ASP A 27 1.37 -0.90 -1.02
N THR A 28 2.51 -1.58 -0.82
CA THR A 28 3.08 -1.86 0.49
C THR A 28 3.80 -0.62 1.02
N GLU A 29 3.06 0.50 1.16
CA GLU A 29 3.64 1.74 1.71
C GLU A 29 4.00 1.63 3.21
N ASP A 30 3.71 0.50 3.86
CA ASP A 30 3.85 0.31 5.30
C ASP A 30 5.30 0.04 5.74
N HIS A 31 5.95 1.10 6.22
CA HIS A 31 7.28 1.06 6.83
C HIS A 31 7.32 0.45 8.24
N SER A 32 6.17 0.23 8.88
CA SER A 32 6.13 -0.18 10.28
C SER A 32 6.61 -1.63 10.50
N LEU A 33 6.62 -2.45 9.46
CA LEU A 33 7.10 -3.85 9.52
C LEU A 33 8.63 -4.00 9.48
N HIS A 34 9.41 -2.93 9.23
CA HIS A 34 10.86 -3.04 9.01
C HIS A 34 11.75 -2.43 10.09
N LYS A 35 11.20 -2.03 11.24
CA LYS A 35 12.00 -1.89 12.47
C LYS A 35 12.23 -3.27 13.11
N VAL A 36 12.92 -4.16 12.38
CA VAL A 36 13.56 -5.31 13.02
C VAL A 36 14.71 -4.74 13.84
N ALA A 37 14.55 -4.76 15.16
CA ALA A 37 15.67 -4.60 16.06
C ALA A 37 16.69 -5.70 15.72
N PHE A 38 17.81 -5.32 15.10
CA PHE A 38 19.00 -6.14 15.15
C PHE A 38 19.46 -6.18 16.60
N ALA A 39 18.90 -7.11 17.38
CA ALA A 39 19.55 -7.58 18.57
C ALA A 39 20.91 -8.13 18.11
N LYS A 40 21.98 -7.51 18.60
CA LYS A 40 23.32 -8.11 18.57
C LYS A 40 23.17 -9.54 19.10
N VAL A 41 23.38 -10.52 18.24
CA VAL A 41 23.78 -11.85 18.69
C VAL A 41 25.21 -11.65 19.17
N GLU A 42 25.37 -11.49 20.48
CA GLU A 42 26.67 -11.68 21.11
C GLU A 42 26.98 -13.18 21.02
N ASP A 43 28.08 -13.49 20.34
CA ASP A 43 28.71 -14.81 20.37
C ASP A 43 29.08 -15.13 21.81
N GLU A 44 28.30 -15.98 22.46
CA GLU A 44 28.76 -16.76 23.61
C GLU A 44 28.94 -18.20 23.14
N SER A 45 30.18 -18.49 22.76
CA SER A 45 30.73 -19.84 22.76
C SER A 45 30.96 -20.25 24.21
N ASP A 46 30.32 -21.32 24.66
CA ASP A 46 30.87 -22.16 25.72
C ASP A 46 30.49 -23.62 25.47
N ASP A 47 31.55 -24.41 25.27
CA ASP A 47 31.58 -25.85 25.39
C ASP A 47 31.21 -26.23 26.85
N GLU A 48 30.42 -27.28 27.06
CA GLU A 48 30.79 -28.37 27.97
C GLU A 48 29.77 -29.53 27.94
N ASP A 49 30.36 -30.72 27.89
CA ASP A 49 29.74 -32.04 27.98
C ASP A 49 28.97 -32.26 29.30
N SER A 50 27.86 -33.01 29.26
CA SER A 50 27.70 -34.18 30.15
C SER A 50 26.45 -35.00 29.86
N ASP A 51 26.69 -36.31 29.79
CA ASP A 51 25.74 -37.41 29.84
C ASP A 51 24.80 -37.33 31.07
N THR A 52 23.55 -37.78 30.93
CA THR A 52 23.09 -39.04 31.56
C THR A 52 21.60 -39.34 31.31
N ASP A 53 21.35 -40.62 31.02
CA ASP A 53 20.08 -41.32 31.07
C ASP A 53 19.29 -41.08 32.38
N TYR A 54 17.95 -41.07 32.32
CA TYR A 54 17.13 -42.13 32.94
C TYR A 54 15.64 -42.00 32.57
N ASN A 55 15.05 -43.15 32.32
CA ASN A 55 13.66 -43.39 31.95
C ASN A 55 12.95 -44.09 33.13
N LYS A 56 11.61 -44.05 33.19
CA LYS A 56 10.66 -44.75 34.12
C LYS A 56 10.52 -44.16 35.54
N SER A 57 9.39 -44.25 36.24
CA SER A 57 8.00 -44.67 36.00
C SER A 57 7.25 -44.51 37.33
N ASP A 58 5.92 -44.34 37.25
CA ASP A 58 4.88 -44.78 38.19
C ASP A 58 4.81 -44.22 39.63
N ASP A 59 3.61 -43.67 39.88
CA ASP A 59 2.68 -43.95 40.98
C ASP A 59 2.87 -43.42 42.42
N GLN A 60 1.71 -42.94 42.90
CA GLN A 60 1.13 -42.96 44.25
C GLN A 60 1.19 -41.72 45.17
N ASP A 61 -0.03 -41.18 45.36
CA ASP A 61 -0.72 -40.92 46.63
C ASP A 61 0.08 -40.33 47.81
N SER A 62 -0.33 -39.16 48.30
CA SER A 62 -1.08 -39.05 49.56
C SER A 62 -1.38 -37.59 49.95
N ASN A 63 -2.49 -37.48 50.68
CA ASN A 63 -3.16 -36.32 51.23
C ASN A 63 -2.37 -35.52 52.27
N GLU A 64 -2.90 -34.31 52.50
CA GLU A 64 -3.00 -33.56 53.76
C GLU A 64 -1.69 -33.07 54.42
N ASP A 65 -1.52 -31.75 54.49
CA ASP A 65 -1.26 -31.12 55.80
C ASP A 65 -1.68 -29.64 55.80
N ASP A 66 -2.37 -29.28 56.87
CA ASP A 66 -2.74 -27.92 57.29
C ASP A 66 -1.51 -27.21 57.88
N GLY A 67 -1.45 -25.88 57.85
CA GLY A 67 -0.50 -25.16 58.71
C GLY A 67 -0.20 -23.70 58.39
N ASP A 68 -0.73 -22.84 59.26
CA ASP A 68 -0.09 -21.67 59.88
C ASP A 68 0.08 -20.38 59.05
N GLU A 69 -0.70 -19.33 59.36
CA GLU A 69 -0.44 -18.33 60.41
C GLU A 69 0.87 -17.54 60.19
N PHE A 70 0.73 -16.32 59.67
CA PHE A 70 1.69 -15.23 59.88
C PHE A 70 0.92 -13.92 60.03
N ASP A 71 0.67 -13.56 61.29
CA ASP A 71 0.54 -12.17 61.75
C ASP A 71 1.91 -11.74 62.31
N ASP A 72 2.35 -10.53 61.95
CA ASP A 72 3.14 -9.58 62.76
C ASP A 72 3.59 -8.44 61.81
N GLU A 73 2.96 -7.28 61.83
CA GLU A 73 3.12 -6.16 62.76
C GLU A 73 4.26 -5.17 62.41
N LEU A 74 3.85 -3.89 62.32
CA LEU A 74 4.59 -2.64 62.63
C LEU A 74 5.69 -2.22 61.62
N SER A 75 5.82 -0.97 61.17
CA SER A 75 5.49 0.36 61.73
C SER A 75 5.84 1.42 60.67
N GLY A 76 5.28 2.63 60.77
CA GLY A 76 5.86 3.78 60.04
C GLY A 76 4.93 4.97 59.84
N ASP A 77 4.74 5.75 60.90
CA ASP A 77 4.13 7.09 60.91
C ASP A 77 4.77 8.06 59.91
N GLY A 78 3.99 9.03 59.42
CA GLY A 78 4.48 10.08 58.51
C GLY A 78 3.48 11.18 58.16
N ASP A 79 2.98 11.85 59.21
CA ASP A 79 2.44 13.21 59.31
C ASP A 79 1.88 14.00 58.10
N GLU A 80 0.67 14.48 58.34
CA GLU A 80 -0.04 15.61 57.74
C GLU A 80 0.75 16.93 57.82
N ASN A 81 0.59 17.79 56.81
CA ASN A 81 0.37 19.22 57.06
C ASN A 81 -0.23 19.91 55.84
N GLY A 82 -1.38 20.55 56.06
CA GLY A 82 -2.05 21.42 55.11
C GLY A 82 -1.60 22.88 55.17
N GLY A 83 -2.32 23.69 54.39
CA GLY A 83 -2.22 25.15 54.29
C GLY A 83 -2.08 25.56 52.83
N GLU A 84 -2.68 26.62 52.32
CA GLU A 84 -3.55 27.65 52.89
C GLU A 84 -4.18 28.38 51.68
N GLU A 85 -5.42 28.83 51.81
CA GLU A 85 -6.10 29.75 50.90
C GLU A 85 -5.36 31.10 50.81
N LYS A 86 -5.29 31.70 49.61
CA LYS A 86 -5.37 33.17 49.44
C LYS A 86 -6.02 33.57 48.13
N ASP A 87 -7.17 34.22 48.28
CA ASP A 87 -7.77 35.17 47.33
C ASP A 87 -6.86 36.40 47.11
N GLY A 88 -6.95 37.01 45.92
CA GLY A 88 -6.53 38.40 45.76
C GLY A 88 -6.28 38.93 44.34
N ASN A 89 -7.35 39.42 43.72
CA ASN A 89 -7.45 40.71 42.99
C ASN A 89 -6.60 41.04 41.73
N LYS A 90 -7.37 41.37 40.67
CA LYS A 90 -7.43 42.63 39.90
C LYS A 90 -6.46 42.94 38.75
N ASP A 91 -7.12 43.24 37.63
CA ASP A 91 -7.04 44.42 36.76
C ASP A 91 -5.64 44.88 36.30
N ASP A 92 -5.39 44.82 34.98
CA ASP A 92 -5.36 46.03 34.13
C ASP A 92 -4.86 45.72 32.70
N ASP A 93 -5.71 46.11 31.74
CA ASP A 93 -5.45 46.91 30.56
C ASP A 93 -4.28 46.66 29.57
N SER A 94 -4.72 46.69 28.30
CA SER A 94 -4.17 47.46 27.17
C SER A 94 -3.11 46.82 26.26
N ASP A 95 -3.60 46.40 25.08
CA ASP A 95 -3.39 47.09 23.81
C ASP A 95 -1.96 47.33 23.26
N VAL A 96 -1.83 46.95 21.97
CA VAL A 96 -1.22 47.73 20.86
C VAL A 96 0.18 47.32 20.32
N ASP A 97 0.11 46.99 19.03
CA ASP A 97 1.05 47.15 17.90
C ASP A 97 2.31 46.27 17.69
N SER A 98 2.28 45.64 16.51
CA SER A 98 3.40 45.20 15.67
C SER A 98 4.22 46.40 15.14
N PRO A 99 5.11 46.26 14.14
CA PRO A 99 6.24 45.33 13.92
C PRO A 99 7.55 46.13 13.73
N ASN A 100 8.72 45.47 13.61
CA ASN A 100 9.76 46.04 12.75
C ASN A 100 10.76 45.03 12.18
N GLU A 101 11.14 45.37 10.96
CA GLU A 101 12.09 44.75 10.04
C GLU A 101 13.57 44.81 10.50
N LYS A 102 14.35 43.97 9.80
CA LYS A 102 15.66 44.25 9.16
C LYS A 102 16.96 43.71 9.78
N ALA A 103 17.82 43.37 8.80
CA ALA A 103 19.28 43.28 8.77
C ALA A 103 19.89 41.95 9.27
N SER A 104 20.33 41.04 8.39
CA SER A 104 21.57 41.08 7.58
C SER A 104 22.85 41.06 8.41
N ASN A 105 23.64 39.98 8.28
CA ASN A 105 25.09 40.00 8.49
C ASN A 105 25.76 38.81 7.78
N GLU A 106 26.54 39.11 6.74
CA GLU A 106 27.75 38.35 6.37
C GLU A 106 28.85 38.61 7.44
N PRO A 107 29.93 37.81 7.48
CA PRO A 107 31.16 38.32 6.85
C PRO A 107 32.10 37.27 6.21
N SER A 108 32.58 37.62 5.01
CA SER A 108 33.99 37.69 4.56
C SER A 108 35.13 37.01 5.35
N SER A 109 35.76 36.03 4.67
CA SER A 109 37.17 35.93 4.23
C SER A 109 38.39 35.86 5.18
N GLN A 110 39.21 34.80 4.90
CA GLN A 110 40.66 34.83 4.56
C GLN A 110 41.75 34.47 5.62
N PRO A 111 43.01 34.10 5.23
CA PRO A 111 43.52 32.71 5.16
C PRO A 111 44.85 32.47 5.93
N ALA A 112 45.41 31.24 5.90
CA ALA A 112 46.83 31.02 6.17
C ALA A 112 47.39 29.70 5.57
N ASP A 113 48.53 29.85 4.90
CA ASP A 113 49.44 28.84 4.32
C ASP A 113 50.16 27.95 5.35
N GLY A 114 50.66 26.79 4.91
CA GLY A 114 51.79 26.11 5.58
C GLY A 114 52.01 24.63 5.24
N ASN A 115 52.75 24.34 4.16
CA ASN A 115 53.47 23.07 3.89
C ASN A 115 54.75 23.00 4.79
N PRO A 116 55.58 21.92 4.90
CA PRO A 116 55.86 20.89 3.88
C PRO A 116 56.25 19.44 4.34
N THR A 117 56.37 18.54 3.35
CA THR A 117 57.30 17.37 3.15
C THR A 117 57.59 16.34 4.26
N GLU A 118 57.46 15.05 3.91
CA GLU A 118 58.56 14.05 3.91
C GLU A 118 58.12 12.69 3.28
N GLU A 119 58.92 12.18 2.32
CA GLU A 119 58.96 10.76 1.90
C GLU A 119 59.84 9.95 2.89
N PRO A 120 59.79 8.60 2.96
CA PRO A 120 60.67 7.80 2.08
C PRO A 120 60.20 6.37 1.68
N SER A 121 60.68 5.94 0.50
CA SER A 121 61.29 4.65 0.10
C SER A 121 60.64 3.26 0.37
N GLU A 122 60.51 2.52 -0.73
CA GLU A 122 60.95 1.13 -1.00
C GLU A 122 60.69 0.00 0.03
N ASN A 123 59.94 -1.04 -0.39
CA ASN A 123 60.49 -2.40 -0.61
C ASN A 123 59.43 -3.42 -1.09
N ASN A 124 59.80 -4.16 -2.13
CA ASN A 124 59.19 -5.42 -2.59
C ASN A 124 59.60 -6.57 -1.65
N PRO A 125 58.82 -7.67 -1.54
CA PRO A 125 59.24 -8.87 -2.25
C PRO A 125 58.11 -9.77 -2.81
N THR A 126 58.43 -10.36 -3.96
CA THR A 126 57.92 -11.62 -4.55
C THR A 126 57.82 -12.79 -3.57
N VAL A 127 56.70 -13.53 -3.56
CA VAL A 127 56.64 -14.95 -3.19
C VAL A 127 55.50 -15.69 -3.94
N ASN A 128 55.92 -16.61 -4.82
CA ASN A 128 55.46 -17.97 -5.15
C ASN A 128 53.96 -18.37 -5.16
N GLU A 129 53.55 -18.87 -6.33
CA GLU A 129 52.50 -19.90 -6.52
C GLU A 129 52.78 -21.18 -5.71
N PRO A 130 51.72 -21.95 -5.40
CA PRO A 130 51.85 -23.40 -5.56
C PRO A 130 50.70 -24.04 -6.34
N ALA A 131 51.12 -25.07 -7.06
CA ALA A 131 50.39 -25.98 -7.90
C ALA A 131 49.23 -26.73 -7.21
N SER A 132 48.20 -26.99 -8.02
CA SER A 132 47.15 -27.98 -7.77
C SER A 132 47.69 -29.41 -7.71
N PRO A 133 47.09 -30.28 -6.87
CA PRO A 133 47.11 -31.71 -7.12
C PRO A 133 45.73 -32.21 -7.54
N SER A 134 45.74 -32.84 -8.72
CA SER A 134 44.75 -33.79 -9.17
C SER A 134 44.71 -35.03 -8.26
N SER A 135 43.52 -35.46 -7.83
CA SER A 135 43.30 -36.85 -7.45
C SER A 135 41.91 -37.31 -7.87
N SER A 136 41.91 -38.25 -8.79
CA SER A 136 40.83 -39.14 -9.17
C SER A 136 40.60 -40.19 -8.08
N SER A 137 39.36 -40.35 -7.62
CA SER A 137 38.92 -41.58 -6.97
C SER A 137 37.50 -41.93 -7.41
N SER A 138 37.43 -43.04 -8.13
CA SER A 138 36.24 -43.81 -8.43
C SER A 138 35.86 -44.66 -7.22
N SER A 139 34.62 -44.56 -6.76
CA SER A 139 34.00 -45.60 -5.93
C SER A 139 32.49 -45.67 -6.15
N SER A 140 32.08 -46.88 -6.46
CA SER A 140 30.73 -47.42 -6.61
C SER A 140 29.96 -47.50 -5.28
N SER A 141 28.69 -47.14 -5.26
CA SER A 141 27.63 -47.73 -4.40
C SER A 141 26.28 -47.17 -4.86
N SER A 142 25.36 -48.02 -5.32
CA SER A 142 24.28 -48.67 -4.57
C SER A 142 22.95 -47.98 -4.85
N ALA A 143 22.06 -48.72 -5.50
CA ALA A 143 20.70 -48.31 -5.78
C ALA A 143 19.90 -48.15 -4.49
N SER A 144 19.37 -46.95 -4.26
CA SER A 144 18.29 -46.69 -3.32
C SER A 144 17.25 -45.81 -3.99
N ASP A 145 15.99 -46.23 -3.88
CA ASP A 145 14.81 -45.54 -4.38
C ASP A 145 14.78 -44.07 -3.92
N SER A 146 14.93 -43.15 -4.87
CA SER A 146 14.71 -41.73 -4.65
C SER A 146 13.28 -41.35 -5.07
N PRO A 147 12.58 -40.49 -4.31
CA PRO A 147 11.25 -40.01 -4.68
C PRO A 147 11.34 -39.28 -6.01
N ARG A 148 10.41 -39.56 -6.94
CA ARG A 148 10.32 -38.86 -8.22
C ARG A 148 10.36 -37.35 -7.98
N PRO A 149 11.26 -36.59 -8.63
CA PRO A 149 11.24 -35.14 -8.52
C PRO A 149 9.88 -34.66 -9.02
N ARG A 150 9.15 -33.94 -8.17
CA ARG A 150 7.99 -33.16 -8.62
C ARG A 150 8.50 -32.29 -9.76
N SER A 151 7.94 -32.49 -10.96
CA SER A 151 8.18 -31.66 -12.13
C SER A 151 8.00 -30.20 -11.70
N ARG A 152 9.11 -29.49 -11.44
CA ARG A 152 9.07 -28.05 -11.25
C ARG A 152 8.55 -27.47 -12.56
N SER A 153 7.38 -26.84 -12.51
CA SER A 153 6.94 -26.00 -13.61
C SER A 153 8.09 -25.04 -13.95
N PRO A 154 8.56 -24.97 -15.20
CA PRO A 154 9.60 -24.02 -15.56
C PRO A 154 9.12 -22.61 -15.20
N CYS A 155 9.87 -21.90 -14.34
CA CYS A 155 9.63 -20.49 -14.11
C CYS A 155 9.92 -19.76 -15.43
N TYR A 156 8.88 -19.17 -16.03
CA TYR A 156 9.04 -18.43 -17.27
C TYR A 156 9.28 -16.96 -16.94
N SER A 157 10.54 -16.53 -16.90
CA SER A 157 10.82 -15.09 -16.93
C SER A 157 10.48 -14.54 -18.32
N HIS A 158 9.96 -13.32 -18.33
CA HIS A 158 9.67 -12.58 -19.55
C HIS A 158 10.54 -11.33 -19.62
N ASP A 159 11.42 -11.28 -20.62
CA ASP A 159 12.34 -10.17 -20.81
C ASP A 159 11.87 -9.22 -21.91
N LEU A 160 11.85 -7.93 -21.60
CA LEU A 160 11.60 -6.83 -22.52
C LEU A 160 12.86 -5.97 -22.62
N THR A 161 13.49 -5.98 -23.80
CA THR A 161 14.70 -5.18 -24.06
C THR A 161 14.37 -3.90 -24.83
N PHE A 162 14.93 -2.79 -24.38
CA PHE A 162 14.82 -1.45 -24.94
C PHE A 162 16.17 -1.00 -25.51
N PRO A 163 16.55 -1.43 -26.73
CA PRO A 163 17.84 -1.13 -27.31
C PRO A 163 17.88 0.25 -27.98
N PHE A 164 19.03 0.91 -27.92
CA PHE A 164 19.34 2.11 -28.69
C PHE A 164 20.83 2.16 -29.06
N ALA A 165 21.12 2.76 -30.21
CA ALA A 165 22.50 2.95 -30.69
C ALA A 165 22.55 4.01 -31.79
N ARG A 166 23.67 4.72 -31.90
CA ARG A 166 23.94 5.63 -33.03
C ARG A 166 23.94 4.91 -34.38
N SER A 167 24.55 3.73 -34.45
CA SER A 167 24.64 2.90 -35.65
C SER A 167 23.71 1.69 -35.58
N LEU A 168 23.04 1.36 -36.69
CA LEU A 168 22.17 0.18 -36.79
C LEU A 168 22.94 -1.15 -36.99
N GLN A 169 24.28 -1.13 -37.07
CA GLN A 169 25.13 -2.33 -37.15
C GLN A 169 26.52 -2.14 -36.52
N PRO A 170 27.12 -3.21 -35.94
CA PRO A 170 26.52 -4.48 -35.50
C PRO A 170 25.90 -4.39 -34.08
N TRP A 171 25.07 -5.37 -33.71
CA TRP A 171 24.30 -5.38 -32.45
C TRP A 171 25.15 -5.47 -31.18
N ASP A 172 26.40 -5.91 -31.32
CA ASP A 172 27.36 -6.06 -30.22
C ASP A 172 27.76 -4.69 -29.62
N ASP A 173 27.50 -3.60 -30.35
CA ASP A 173 27.75 -2.22 -29.92
C ASP A 173 26.48 -1.48 -29.44
N THR A 174 25.41 -2.21 -29.10
CA THR A 174 24.15 -1.58 -28.66
C THR A 174 24.08 -1.42 -27.16
N TYR A 175 23.61 -0.25 -26.71
CA TYR A 175 23.19 -0.04 -25.33
C TYR A 175 21.74 -0.48 -25.19
N ASN A 176 21.39 -1.07 -24.06
CA ASN A 176 19.99 -1.40 -23.78
C ASN A 176 19.70 -1.40 -22.28
N LEU A 177 18.45 -1.08 -21.97
CA LEU A 177 17.82 -1.46 -20.70
C LEU A 177 16.95 -2.68 -20.97
N SER A 178 17.02 -3.68 -20.09
CA SER A 178 16.14 -4.85 -20.16
C SER A 178 15.35 -4.97 -18.87
N PHE A 179 14.05 -5.11 -19.02
CA PHE A 179 13.09 -5.30 -17.93
C PHE A 179 12.65 -6.76 -17.93
N SER A 180 12.94 -7.48 -16.85
CA SER A 180 12.49 -8.85 -16.65
C SER A 180 11.30 -8.88 -15.69
N ILE A 181 10.30 -9.70 -16.01
CA ILE A 181 9.19 -10.01 -15.10
C ILE A 181 9.19 -11.50 -14.83
N SER A 182 9.10 -11.87 -13.56
CA SER A 182 8.74 -13.21 -13.11
C SER A 182 7.37 -13.13 -12.42
N PRO A 183 6.25 -13.31 -13.16
CA PRO A 183 4.90 -13.17 -12.62
C PRO A 183 4.64 -14.07 -11.41
N GLU A 184 5.21 -15.27 -11.39
CA GLU A 184 5.04 -16.23 -10.29
C GLU A 184 5.71 -15.78 -8.99
N LEU A 185 6.73 -14.91 -9.09
CA LEU A 185 7.46 -14.38 -7.95
C LEU A 185 7.08 -12.94 -7.64
N SER A 186 6.18 -12.32 -8.43
CA SER A 186 5.92 -10.88 -8.40
C SER A 186 7.22 -10.06 -8.44
N TYR A 187 8.21 -10.58 -9.16
CA TYR A 187 9.58 -10.04 -9.17
C TYR A 187 9.84 -9.33 -10.49
N PHE A 188 10.35 -8.11 -10.40
CA PHE A 188 10.78 -7.30 -11.51
C PHE A 188 12.25 -7.00 -11.41
N GLU A 189 12.96 -7.04 -12.53
CA GLU A 189 14.37 -6.71 -12.58
C GLU A 189 14.63 -5.71 -13.70
N LEU A 190 15.42 -4.69 -13.41
CA LEU A 190 16.01 -3.81 -14.41
C LEU A 190 17.49 -4.15 -14.55
N THR A 191 17.88 -4.52 -15.75
CA THR A 191 19.26 -4.72 -16.13
C THR A 191 19.66 -3.68 -17.17
N PHE A 192 20.92 -3.25 -17.15
CA PHE A 192 21.49 -2.53 -18.29
C PHE A 192 22.62 -3.33 -18.91
N CYS A 193 22.78 -3.12 -20.21
CA CYS A 193 23.84 -3.69 -21.01
C CYS A 193 24.50 -2.57 -21.80
N ALA A 194 25.81 -2.65 -21.91
CA ALA A 194 26.66 -1.73 -22.66
C ALA A 194 27.64 -2.56 -23.52
N PRO A 195 28.23 -1.97 -24.58
CA PRO A 195 29.24 -2.65 -25.37
C PRO A 195 30.37 -3.18 -24.48
N ASN A 196 30.69 -4.48 -24.63
CA ASN A 196 31.68 -5.20 -23.81
C ASN A 196 31.30 -5.41 -22.34
N LEU A 197 30.02 -5.21 -21.99
CA LEU A 197 29.51 -5.40 -20.65
C LEU A 197 28.48 -6.53 -20.61
N TYR A 198 28.69 -7.49 -19.72
CA TYR A 198 27.63 -8.44 -19.37
C TYR A 198 26.46 -7.69 -18.72
N ASN A 199 25.24 -8.24 -18.84
CA ASN A 199 24.05 -7.65 -18.24
C ASN A 199 24.27 -7.41 -16.75
N VAL A 200 24.12 -6.16 -16.32
CA VAL A 200 24.26 -5.73 -14.92
C VAL A 200 22.87 -5.45 -14.38
N SER A 201 22.47 -6.19 -13.35
CA SER A 201 21.29 -5.85 -12.56
C SER A 201 21.52 -4.53 -11.82
N ILE A 202 20.62 -3.58 -12.04
CA ILE A 202 20.70 -2.24 -11.43
C ILE A 202 19.51 -1.93 -10.55
N ALA A 203 18.39 -2.64 -10.67
CA ALA A 203 17.30 -2.54 -9.72
C ALA A 203 16.45 -3.80 -9.76
N HIS A 204 15.77 -4.08 -8.65
CA HIS A 204 14.72 -5.06 -8.61
C HIS A 204 13.59 -4.58 -7.70
N ASP A 205 12.39 -5.06 -7.99
CA ASP A 205 11.18 -4.85 -7.19
C ASP A 205 10.60 -6.24 -6.91
N ASP A 206 10.71 -6.67 -5.66
CA ASP A 206 10.20 -7.94 -5.15
C ASP A 206 8.93 -7.76 -4.30
N GLN A 207 8.31 -6.57 -4.35
CA GLN A 207 7.16 -6.14 -3.54
C GLN A 207 7.40 -6.03 -2.02
N ALA A 208 8.45 -6.67 -1.50
CA ALA A 208 8.87 -6.56 -0.10
C ALA A 208 9.79 -5.35 0.11
N HIS A 209 10.64 -5.05 -0.87
CA HIS A 209 11.64 -3.98 -0.86
C HIS A 209 11.39 -3.05 -2.05
N TRP A 210 10.27 -2.34 -1.96
CA TRP A 210 9.59 -1.55 -2.98
C TRP A 210 10.30 -0.26 -3.44
N HIS A 211 11.61 -0.17 -3.33
CA HIS A 211 12.40 1.03 -3.64
C HIS A 211 13.39 0.79 -4.80
N PRO A 212 12.95 0.33 -6.00
CA PRO A 212 13.83 0.01 -7.11
C PRO A 212 14.40 1.27 -7.81
N TRP A 213 14.48 2.40 -7.11
CA TRP A 213 14.63 3.73 -7.69
C TRP A 213 16.07 4.04 -8.07
N VAL A 214 16.36 3.93 -9.36
CA VAL A 214 17.72 4.15 -9.87
C VAL A 214 17.78 5.14 -11.03
N LEU A 215 16.64 5.54 -11.58
CA LEU A 215 16.55 6.43 -12.73
C LEU A 215 16.06 7.82 -12.31
N ARG A 216 16.74 8.87 -12.79
CA ARG A 216 16.16 10.22 -12.82
C ARG A 216 15.16 10.33 -13.95
N TRP A 217 14.17 11.22 -13.83
CA TRP A 217 13.18 11.43 -14.89
C TRP A 217 13.80 11.91 -16.20
N GLU A 218 14.82 12.76 -16.14
CA GLU A 218 15.52 13.24 -17.34
C GLU A 218 16.31 12.10 -18.02
N GLU A 219 16.90 11.20 -17.23
CA GLU A 219 17.60 10.02 -17.76
C GLU A 219 16.62 9.04 -18.40
N LEU A 220 15.51 8.76 -17.72
CA LEU A 220 14.44 7.90 -18.21
C LEU A 220 13.82 8.44 -19.51
N GLU A 221 13.45 9.72 -19.54
CA GLU A 221 12.89 10.38 -20.72
C GLU A 221 13.88 10.28 -21.89
N LEU A 222 15.16 10.59 -21.64
CA LEU A 222 16.21 10.55 -22.65
C LEU A 222 16.39 9.14 -23.24
N VAL A 223 16.45 8.12 -22.40
CA VAL A 223 16.54 6.72 -22.85
C VAL A 223 15.30 6.32 -23.67
N CYS A 224 14.11 6.69 -23.22
CA CYS A 224 12.88 6.39 -23.96
C CYS A 224 12.85 7.08 -25.34
N ARG A 225 13.34 8.32 -25.44
CA ARG A 225 13.50 9.03 -26.71
C ARG A 225 14.54 8.37 -27.61
N ALA A 226 15.68 7.94 -27.06
CA ALA A 226 16.73 7.24 -27.81
C ALA A 226 16.23 5.90 -28.40
N VAL A 227 15.44 5.16 -27.61
CA VAL A 227 14.76 3.94 -28.07
C VAL A 227 13.80 4.30 -29.22
N SER A 228 12.92 5.28 -29.02
CA SER A 228 11.98 5.75 -30.05
C SER A 228 12.68 6.12 -31.36
N ALA A 229 13.75 6.92 -31.30
CA ALA A 229 14.53 7.33 -32.47
C ALA A 229 15.18 6.12 -33.19
N THR A 230 15.69 5.16 -32.43
CA THR A 230 16.27 3.92 -32.99
C THR A 230 15.22 3.11 -33.75
N PHE A 231 14.01 2.95 -33.18
CA PHE A 231 12.91 2.25 -33.84
C PHE A 231 12.33 3.02 -35.03
N ALA A 232 12.33 4.35 -35.00
CA ALA A 232 11.95 5.18 -36.15
C ALA A 232 12.88 4.95 -37.33
N LYS A 233 14.21 4.96 -37.12
CA LYS A 233 15.22 4.66 -38.15
C LYS A 233 15.05 3.24 -38.73
N ARG A 234 14.66 2.27 -37.89
CA ARG A 234 14.37 0.90 -38.35
C ARG A 234 13.13 0.83 -39.21
N ARG A 235 12.06 1.51 -38.80
CA ARG A 235 10.80 1.60 -39.58
C ARG A 235 11.06 2.17 -40.96
N GLU A 236 11.86 3.24 -41.05
CA GLU A 236 12.24 3.84 -42.33
C GLU A 236 13.02 2.85 -43.21
N LYS A 237 14.02 2.18 -42.64
CA LYS A 237 14.81 1.17 -43.36
C LYS A 237 13.99 -0.04 -43.81
N ALA A 238 13.07 -0.55 -42.99
CA ALA A 238 12.17 -1.64 -43.35
C ALA A 238 11.22 -1.24 -44.49
N LYS A 239 10.70 0.00 -44.43
CA LYS A 239 9.87 0.58 -45.48
C LYS A 239 10.64 0.72 -46.81
N GLU A 240 11.90 1.13 -46.76
CA GLU A 240 12.79 1.18 -47.94
C GLU A 240 13.07 -0.21 -48.51
N ALA A 241 13.18 -1.23 -47.63
CA ALA A 241 13.37 -2.63 -48.02
C ALA A 241 12.10 -3.31 -48.56
N GLY A 242 10.94 -2.66 -48.49
CA GLY A 242 9.65 -3.23 -48.91
C GLY A 242 9.13 -4.32 -47.97
N GLU A 243 9.55 -4.29 -46.70
CA GLU A 243 9.07 -5.22 -45.67
C GLU A 243 7.75 -4.70 -45.08
N ASP A 244 6.70 -5.53 -45.14
CA ASP A 244 5.43 -5.31 -44.43
C ASP A 244 5.63 -5.61 -42.94
N GLU A 245 6.36 -4.75 -42.22
CA GLU A 245 6.32 -4.76 -40.77
C GLU A 245 4.98 -4.19 -40.28
N ASP A 246 4.46 -4.79 -39.21
CA ASP A 246 3.22 -4.33 -38.56
C ASP A 246 3.43 -2.91 -38.01
N GLU A 247 3.00 -1.90 -38.79
CA GLU A 247 3.12 -0.48 -38.45
C GLU A 247 2.52 -0.19 -37.05
N ALA A 248 1.45 -0.91 -36.68
CA ALA A 248 0.83 -0.78 -35.37
C ALA A 248 1.69 -1.33 -34.23
N ASN A 249 2.57 -2.29 -34.51
CA ASN A 249 3.54 -2.81 -33.54
C ASN A 249 4.69 -1.81 -33.33
N LEU A 250 5.16 -1.16 -34.41
CA LEU A 250 6.24 -0.17 -34.35
C LEU A 250 5.81 1.13 -33.66
N ARG A 251 4.57 1.60 -33.86
CA ARG A 251 4.04 2.81 -33.20
C ARG A 251 4.02 2.75 -31.67
N ARG A 252 4.11 1.57 -31.07
CA ARG A 252 4.15 1.41 -29.59
C ARG A 252 5.49 1.83 -28.97
N TRP A 253 6.54 1.88 -29.78
CA TRP A 253 7.88 2.28 -29.38
C TRP A 253 8.12 3.79 -29.48
N GLU A 254 7.19 4.52 -30.07
CA GLU A 254 7.23 5.98 -30.14
C GLU A 254 7.07 6.59 -28.75
N HIS A 255 7.90 7.58 -28.44
CA HIS A 255 7.85 8.32 -27.18
C HIS A 255 6.79 9.45 -27.20
N PRO A 256 6.02 9.67 -26.11
CA PRO A 256 5.88 8.79 -24.95
C PRO A 256 5.06 7.54 -25.30
N GLY A 257 5.42 6.38 -24.72
CA GLY A 257 4.85 5.10 -25.10
C GLY A 257 5.29 3.94 -24.21
N LEU A 258 5.34 2.73 -24.79
CA LEU A 258 5.54 1.49 -24.03
C LEU A 258 6.84 1.46 -23.20
N PRO A 259 8.01 1.91 -23.71
CA PRO A 259 9.24 1.94 -22.89
C PRO A 259 9.07 2.75 -21.61
N LEU A 260 8.36 3.89 -21.67
CA LEU A 260 8.12 4.71 -20.50
C LEU A 260 7.29 3.96 -19.45
N LEU A 261 6.21 3.28 -19.87
CA LEU A 261 5.32 2.57 -18.95
C LEU A 261 5.96 1.37 -18.25
N PHE A 262 6.98 0.74 -18.83
CA PHE A 262 7.71 -0.33 -18.15
C PHE A 262 8.81 0.21 -17.24
N LEU A 263 9.46 1.30 -17.63
CA LEU A 263 10.65 1.80 -16.94
C LEU A 263 10.35 2.84 -15.86
N TYR A 264 9.19 3.51 -15.90
CA TYR A 264 8.90 4.60 -14.96
C TYR A 264 8.82 4.16 -13.50
N ARG A 265 8.55 2.88 -13.22
CA ARG A 265 8.59 2.33 -11.85
C ARG A 265 9.96 2.46 -11.16
N PHE A 266 11.02 2.60 -11.96
CA PHE A 266 12.40 2.78 -11.48
C PHE A 266 12.77 4.26 -11.34
N ALA A 267 11.84 5.19 -11.59
CA ALA A 267 12.01 6.64 -11.53
C ALA A 267 10.96 7.30 -10.61
N PRO A 268 11.27 7.54 -9.32
CA PRO A 268 10.37 8.25 -8.43
C PRO A 268 10.30 9.73 -8.82
N ILE A 269 9.12 10.34 -8.67
CA ILE A 269 8.93 11.79 -8.71
C ILE A 269 9.43 12.35 -7.38
N CYS A 270 10.54 13.06 -7.45
CA CYS A 270 11.28 13.64 -6.36
C CYS A 270 11.00 15.14 -6.21
N VAL A 271 11.41 15.72 -5.09
CA VAL A 271 11.40 17.18 -4.90
C VAL A 271 12.42 17.79 -5.86
N GLY A 272 11.98 18.76 -6.66
CA GLY A 272 12.78 19.43 -7.68
C GLY A 272 12.46 19.01 -9.11
N ASP A 273 11.73 17.90 -9.29
CA ASP A 273 11.32 17.43 -10.62
C ASP A 273 10.21 18.30 -11.24
N ASP A 274 10.20 18.38 -12.57
CA ASP A 274 9.11 19.00 -13.34
C ASP A 274 7.89 18.06 -13.39
N VAL A 275 7.08 18.13 -12.34
CA VAL A 275 5.92 17.25 -12.14
C VAL A 275 4.90 17.37 -13.26
N ASP A 276 4.66 18.57 -13.77
CA ASP A 276 3.67 18.78 -14.82
C ASP A 276 4.09 18.07 -16.12
N ARG A 277 5.38 18.18 -16.47
CA ARG A 277 5.95 17.45 -17.61
C ARG A 277 5.83 15.94 -17.41
N ILE A 278 6.26 15.43 -16.26
CA ILE A 278 6.24 14.00 -15.95
C ILE A 278 4.81 13.44 -16.04
N VAL A 279 3.86 14.11 -15.38
CA VAL A 279 2.45 13.68 -15.38
C VAL A 279 1.87 13.72 -16.77
N SER A 280 2.04 14.81 -17.52
CA SER A 280 1.51 14.89 -18.89
C SER A 280 2.07 13.77 -19.79
N MET A 281 3.36 13.47 -19.65
CA MET A 281 4.05 12.42 -20.41
C MET A 281 3.54 11.02 -20.06
N LEU A 282 3.37 10.72 -18.76
CA LEU A 282 2.79 9.46 -18.29
C LEU A 282 1.35 9.29 -18.75
N VAL A 283 0.52 10.34 -18.63
CA VAL A 283 -0.89 10.31 -19.06
C VAL A 283 -0.97 10.05 -20.57
N LYS A 284 -0.13 10.70 -21.37
CA LYS A 284 -0.05 10.44 -22.82
C LYS A 284 0.38 9.01 -23.13
N ALA A 285 1.40 8.48 -22.44
CA ALA A 285 1.83 7.09 -22.61
C ALA A 285 0.70 6.11 -22.26
N TRP A 286 0.02 6.31 -21.14
CA TRP A 286 -1.11 5.49 -20.70
C TRP A 286 -2.25 5.51 -21.69
N LYS A 287 -2.70 6.69 -22.12
CA LYS A 287 -3.75 6.84 -23.13
C LYS A 287 -3.36 6.19 -24.45
N LYS A 288 -2.09 6.28 -24.86
CA LYS A 288 -1.60 5.66 -26.08
C LYS A 288 -1.59 4.13 -26.01
N VAL A 289 -1.24 3.55 -24.86
CA VAL A 289 -1.10 2.10 -24.69
C VAL A 289 -2.43 1.43 -24.36
N LEU A 290 -3.24 2.01 -23.48
CA LEU A 290 -4.53 1.46 -23.07
C LEU A 290 -5.68 1.84 -24.01
N GLY A 291 -5.55 2.92 -24.78
CA GLY A 291 -6.67 3.49 -25.54
C GLY A 291 -7.84 3.81 -24.61
N ASP A 292 -9.04 3.39 -25.02
CA ASP A 292 -10.27 3.57 -24.23
C ASP A 292 -10.34 2.65 -22.98
N GLY A 293 -9.37 1.74 -22.79
CA GLY A 293 -9.35 0.78 -21.70
C GLY A 293 -8.83 1.31 -20.36
N GLY A 294 -8.17 2.48 -20.34
CA GLY A 294 -7.63 3.07 -19.12
C GLY A 294 -8.55 4.15 -18.57
N THR A 295 -9.12 3.95 -17.38
CA THR A 295 -9.94 5.00 -16.74
C THR A 295 -9.04 6.10 -16.17
N GLU A 296 -9.58 7.30 -15.99
CA GLU A 296 -8.81 8.40 -15.38
C GLU A 296 -8.37 8.07 -13.95
N ARG A 297 -9.20 7.30 -13.25
CA ARG A 297 -8.90 6.77 -11.92
C ARG A 297 -7.63 5.92 -11.96
N ASP A 298 -7.53 5.01 -12.92
CA ASP A 298 -6.37 4.11 -13.04
C ASP A 298 -5.10 4.89 -13.37
N ILE A 299 -5.18 5.79 -14.36
CA ILE A 299 -4.04 6.65 -14.75
C ILE A 299 -3.57 7.50 -13.55
N ARG A 300 -4.50 8.13 -12.82
CA ARG A 300 -4.18 8.93 -11.63
C ARG A 300 -3.47 8.08 -10.58
N ARG A 301 -3.98 6.89 -10.27
CA ARG A 301 -3.35 5.97 -9.31
C ARG A 301 -1.93 5.58 -9.70
N PHE A 302 -1.71 5.30 -10.98
CA PHE A 302 -0.38 4.95 -11.49
C PHE A 302 0.61 6.11 -11.37
N VAL A 303 0.15 7.34 -11.60
CA VAL A 303 0.97 8.56 -11.42
C VAL A 303 1.24 8.81 -9.93
N GLU A 304 0.21 8.77 -9.08
CA GLU A 304 0.31 9.03 -7.63
C GLU A 304 1.25 8.05 -6.93
N ARG A 305 1.31 6.80 -7.38
CA ARG A 305 2.23 5.80 -6.82
C ARG A 305 3.70 6.23 -6.91
N MET A 306 4.05 6.97 -7.95
CA MET A 306 5.43 7.42 -8.15
C MET A 306 5.72 8.76 -7.49
N ASP A 307 4.75 9.39 -6.81
CA ASP A 307 4.98 10.64 -6.11
C ASP A 307 5.59 10.41 -4.72
N PHE A 308 6.89 10.67 -4.61
CA PHE A 308 7.67 10.56 -3.37
C PHE A 308 8.07 11.91 -2.78
N ARG A 309 7.57 13.03 -3.36
CA ARG A 309 7.88 14.38 -2.89
C ARG A 309 7.49 14.61 -1.42
N ARG A 310 6.35 14.07 -0.97
CA ARG A 310 5.91 14.18 0.44
C ARG A 310 6.89 13.53 1.42
N ARG A 311 7.61 12.51 0.97
CA ARG A 311 8.65 11.83 1.76
C ARG A 311 10.01 12.49 1.58
N ASN A 312 10.08 13.67 0.98
CA ASN A 312 11.28 14.45 0.74
C ASN A 312 12.38 13.68 0.00
N PHE A 313 11.98 12.85 -0.96
CA PHE A 313 12.90 12.17 -1.86
C PHE A 313 13.55 13.19 -2.78
N ARG A 314 14.88 13.13 -2.89
CA ARG A 314 15.68 14.06 -3.69
C ARG A 314 16.84 13.36 -4.37
N TRP A 315 17.14 13.85 -5.57
CA TRP A 315 18.37 13.52 -6.27
C TRP A 315 19.47 14.50 -5.86
N PHE A 316 20.60 13.97 -5.43
CA PHE A 316 21.77 14.72 -5.03
C PHE A 316 22.91 14.43 -6.01
N LYS A 317 23.71 15.46 -6.31
CA LYS A 317 24.88 15.35 -7.19
C LYS A 317 26.16 15.37 -6.36
N GLU A 318 27.05 14.43 -6.59
CA GLU A 318 28.40 14.37 -6.03
C GLU A 318 29.40 14.19 -7.19
N GLY A 319 30.06 15.30 -7.58
CA GLY A 319 30.84 15.35 -8.83
C GLY A 319 29.95 15.22 -10.06
N GLU A 320 30.19 14.19 -10.88
CA GLU A 320 29.32 13.83 -12.02
C GLU A 320 28.28 12.76 -11.70
N ASN A 321 28.31 12.23 -10.48
CA ASN A 321 27.50 11.10 -10.09
C ASN A 321 26.25 11.58 -9.35
N TRP A 322 25.13 10.89 -9.58
CA TRP A 322 23.88 11.16 -8.91
C TRP A 322 23.51 10.00 -8.00
N TRP A 323 22.97 10.33 -6.84
CA TRP A 323 22.40 9.39 -5.89
C TRP A 323 21.08 9.95 -5.35
N ILE A 324 20.24 9.07 -4.79
CA ILE A 324 18.93 9.43 -4.23
C ILE A 324 18.93 9.22 -2.72
N GLY A 325 18.29 10.13 -1.99
CA GLY A 325 18.14 10.07 -0.54
C GLY A 325 16.89 10.80 -0.05
N VAL A 326 16.67 10.79 1.27
CA VAL A 326 15.56 11.48 1.94
C VAL A 326 16.10 12.62 2.81
N GLY A 327 15.71 13.85 2.51
CA GLY A 327 16.14 15.02 3.28
C GLY A 327 16.22 16.26 2.41
N ASP A 328 16.49 17.41 3.03
CA ASP A 328 16.59 18.68 2.31
C ASP A 328 17.99 18.95 1.73
N ASP A 329 19.03 18.39 2.36
CA ASP A 329 20.43 18.58 1.98
C ASP A 329 21.20 17.25 1.91
N ALA A 330 22.27 17.25 1.12
CA ALA A 330 23.08 16.07 0.84
C ALA A 330 23.89 15.56 2.06
N GLU A 331 24.10 16.39 3.07
CA GLU A 331 24.91 16.05 4.25
C GLU A 331 24.09 15.27 5.27
N THR A 332 22.82 15.66 5.46
CA THR A 332 21.89 15.07 6.42
C THR A 332 20.93 14.05 5.81
N ALA A 333 20.86 13.95 4.48
CA ALA A 333 19.95 13.03 3.82
C ALA A 333 20.15 11.58 4.26
N GLY A 334 19.03 10.97 4.67
CA GLY A 334 18.95 9.56 5.01
C GLY A 334 19.07 8.66 3.78
N ALA A 335 19.56 7.44 3.99
CA ALA A 335 19.63 6.42 2.97
C ALA A 335 18.23 5.95 2.55
N VAL A 336 18.11 5.58 1.28
CA VAL A 336 16.95 4.86 0.76
C VAL A 336 17.41 3.50 0.28
N TYR A 337 16.53 2.51 0.36
CA TYR A 337 16.86 1.16 -0.08
C TYR A 337 16.94 1.12 -1.61
N THR A 338 18.12 1.33 -2.20
CA THR A 338 18.31 1.33 -3.67
C THR A 338 19.76 1.00 -4.00
N TYR A 339 20.02 0.59 -5.24
CA TYR A 339 21.39 0.41 -5.73
C TYR A 339 22.12 1.73 -6.02
N ARG A 340 21.40 2.85 -6.08
CA ARG A 340 21.96 4.19 -6.37
C ARG A 340 21.92 5.11 -5.15
N ASP A 341 22.16 4.54 -3.98
CA ASP A 341 22.34 5.29 -2.74
C ASP A 341 23.74 5.91 -2.67
N ARG A 342 23.96 6.79 -1.68
CA ARG A 342 25.23 7.50 -1.51
C ARG A 342 26.43 6.56 -1.33
N ASP A 343 26.30 5.53 -0.52
CA ASP A 343 27.38 4.60 -0.21
C ASP A 343 27.67 3.69 -1.41
N SER A 344 26.63 3.25 -2.13
CA SER A 344 26.79 2.49 -3.37
C SER A 344 27.49 3.31 -4.45
N VAL A 345 27.20 4.60 -4.57
CA VAL A 345 27.89 5.52 -5.49
C VAL A 345 29.35 5.75 -5.07
N LYS A 346 29.62 5.97 -3.78
CA LYS A 346 30.99 6.21 -3.26
C LYS A 346 31.89 4.99 -3.30
N SER A 347 31.35 3.83 -2.96
CA SER A 347 32.10 2.56 -2.93
C SER A 347 32.32 1.96 -4.33
N GLY A 348 31.69 2.52 -5.37
CA GLY A 348 31.75 2.01 -6.74
C GLY A 348 30.90 0.75 -6.97
N LYS A 349 30.05 0.36 -6.01
CA LYS A 349 29.03 -0.68 -6.22
C LYS A 349 28.06 -0.27 -7.34
N TRP A 350 27.69 1.01 -7.38
CA TRP A 350 27.02 1.59 -8.54
C TRP A 350 28.03 1.94 -9.63
N ARG A 351 27.82 1.41 -10.83
CA ARG A 351 28.75 1.51 -11.96
C ARG A 351 28.61 2.84 -12.71
N ASN A 352 28.95 3.93 -12.01
CA ASN A 352 28.81 5.31 -12.48
C ASN A 352 29.36 5.54 -13.89
N GLU A 353 30.57 5.08 -14.19
CA GLU A 353 31.21 5.32 -15.48
C GLU A 353 30.43 4.69 -16.64
N ASP A 354 29.93 3.47 -16.47
CA ASP A 354 29.18 2.77 -17.51
C ASP A 354 27.77 3.33 -17.67
N TRP A 355 27.14 3.72 -16.56
CA TRP A 355 25.86 4.42 -16.58
C TRP A 355 25.97 5.77 -17.31
N ASN A 356 26.99 6.56 -17.00
CA ASN A 356 27.21 7.86 -17.63
C ASN A 356 27.47 7.70 -19.14
N LYS A 357 28.25 6.68 -19.56
CA LYS A 357 28.42 6.36 -21.00
C LYS A 357 27.10 6.01 -21.68
N LEU A 358 26.22 5.26 -21.03
CA LEU A 358 24.89 4.93 -21.54
C LEU A 358 24.04 6.19 -21.73
N VAL A 359 24.05 7.11 -20.77
CA VAL A 359 23.31 8.38 -20.84
C VAL A 359 23.86 9.28 -21.95
N GLU A 360 25.18 9.37 -22.10
CA GLU A 360 25.82 10.13 -23.19
C GLU A 360 25.49 9.53 -24.56
N GLU A 361 25.46 8.21 -24.69
CA GLU A 361 25.04 7.57 -25.94
C GLU A 361 23.56 7.84 -26.24
N ALA A 362 22.68 7.75 -25.25
CA ALA A 362 21.26 8.09 -25.42
C ALA A 362 21.10 9.53 -25.91
N ARG A 363 21.88 10.46 -25.37
CA ARG A 363 21.92 11.86 -25.82
C ARG A 363 22.32 11.96 -27.29
N ALA A 364 23.42 11.33 -27.67
CA ALA A 364 23.90 11.39 -29.05
C ALA A 364 22.96 10.72 -30.07
N VAL A 365 22.15 9.75 -29.65
CA VAL A 365 21.09 9.17 -30.50
C VAL A 365 19.96 10.16 -30.73
N VAL A 366 19.66 10.99 -29.73
CA VAL A 366 18.55 11.96 -29.73
C VAL A 366 18.94 13.32 -30.29
N GLU A 367 20.23 13.69 -30.36
CA GLU A 367 20.76 15.02 -30.73
C GLU A 367 20.30 15.62 -32.08
N ASP A 368 19.48 14.92 -32.88
CA ASP A 368 18.77 15.44 -34.05
C ASP A 368 17.34 15.96 -33.75
N GLU A 369 16.76 15.63 -32.59
CA GLU A 369 15.43 16.05 -32.18
C GLU A 369 15.56 17.13 -31.11
N GLY A 370 15.11 18.35 -31.43
CA GLY A 370 15.21 19.55 -30.62
C GLY A 370 15.04 19.34 -29.10
N GLY A 371 15.72 20.20 -28.34
CA GLY A 371 15.67 20.18 -26.87
C GLY A 371 14.25 20.14 -26.32
N LEU A 372 14.14 19.78 -25.04
CA LEU A 372 12.87 19.67 -24.32
C LEU A 372 12.04 20.95 -24.53
N GLY A 373 11.05 20.87 -25.43
CA GLY A 373 10.18 22.01 -25.73
C GLY A 373 9.35 22.40 -24.50
N GLU A 374 8.84 23.63 -24.50
CA GLU A 374 7.85 24.06 -23.52
C GLU A 374 6.60 23.17 -23.60
N LEU A 375 5.98 22.90 -22.45
CA LEU A 375 4.72 22.17 -22.40
C LEU A 375 3.65 22.91 -23.19
N SER A 376 2.91 22.16 -24.03
CA SER A 376 1.74 22.69 -24.70
C SER A 376 0.62 23.01 -23.71
N GLU A 377 -0.37 23.80 -24.11
CA GLU A 377 -1.57 24.04 -23.27
C GLU A 377 -2.30 22.73 -22.93
N GLU A 378 -2.36 21.80 -23.88
CA GLU A 378 -2.93 20.46 -23.65
C GLU A 378 -2.14 19.70 -22.57
N ASP A 379 -0.82 19.79 -22.57
CA ASP A 379 0.03 19.18 -21.55
C ASP A 379 -0.23 19.75 -20.17
N ARG A 380 -0.36 21.08 -20.06
CA ARG A 380 -0.67 21.75 -18.79
C ARG A 380 -2.05 21.36 -18.27
N GLU A 381 -3.04 21.23 -19.16
CA GLU A 381 -4.38 20.76 -18.78
C GLU A 381 -4.35 19.31 -18.27
N LEU A 382 -3.64 18.41 -18.98
CA LEU A 382 -3.46 17.03 -18.53
C LEU A 382 -2.71 16.96 -17.20
N ALA A 383 -1.62 17.72 -17.04
CA ALA A 383 -0.87 17.82 -15.81
C ALA A 383 -1.76 18.27 -14.64
N ALA A 384 -2.51 19.35 -14.81
CA ALA A 384 -3.41 19.85 -13.77
C ALA A 384 -4.50 18.84 -13.39
N ARG A 385 -5.08 18.16 -14.38
CA ARG A 385 -6.13 17.16 -14.17
C ARG A 385 -5.63 15.93 -13.40
N PHE A 386 -4.42 15.48 -13.71
CA PHE A 386 -3.81 14.26 -13.16
C PHE A 386 -2.72 14.55 -12.13
N ALA A 387 -2.63 15.79 -11.65
CA ALA A 387 -1.67 16.19 -10.63
C ALA A 387 -1.78 15.24 -9.42
N PRO A 388 -0.64 14.72 -8.91
CA PRO A 388 -0.68 13.83 -7.77
C PRO A 388 -1.32 14.56 -6.59
N ARG A 389 -2.34 13.94 -5.98
CA ARG A 389 -2.96 14.51 -4.80
C ARG A 389 -2.04 14.37 -3.60
N THR A 390 -2.22 15.25 -2.62
CA THR A 390 -1.57 15.11 -1.32
C THR A 390 -1.98 13.79 -0.69
N LYS A 391 -1.06 12.83 -0.57
CA LYS A 391 -1.25 11.61 0.21
C LYS A 391 -1.20 11.95 1.69
N HIS A 392 -2.07 11.41 2.53
CA HIS A 392 -2.06 11.53 3.99
C HIS A 392 -2.02 10.13 4.59
N GLY A 393 -0.97 9.81 5.35
CA GLY A 393 -0.89 8.55 6.08
C GLY A 393 -1.53 8.70 7.45
N LEU A 394 -2.42 7.79 7.81
CA LEU A 394 -3.09 7.73 9.11
C LEU A 394 -2.89 6.35 9.73
N SER A 395 -2.81 6.29 11.05
CA SER A 395 -2.75 5.05 11.83
C SER A 395 -3.97 4.97 12.72
N LEU A 396 -4.80 3.94 12.50
CA LEU A 396 -5.99 3.66 13.30
C LEU A 396 -5.71 2.50 14.26
N TRP A 397 -5.98 2.74 15.54
CA TRP A 397 -5.97 1.72 16.59
C TRP A 397 -7.40 1.47 17.02
N LEU A 398 -7.99 0.36 16.56
CA LEU A 398 -9.33 -0.05 16.92
C LEU A 398 -9.27 -0.94 18.16
N GLN A 399 -9.83 -0.48 19.27
CA GLN A 399 -9.90 -1.26 20.49
C GLN A 399 -11.05 -2.27 20.38
N LEU A 400 -10.85 -3.48 20.92
CA LEU A 400 -11.84 -4.57 20.83
C LEU A 400 -12.47 -4.93 22.18
N ARG A 401 -11.80 -4.61 23.29
CA ARG A 401 -12.15 -5.14 24.63
C ARG A 401 -12.44 -4.06 25.67
N GLU A 402 -12.89 -2.89 25.27
CA GLU A 402 -13.35 -1.87 26.23
C GLU A 402 -14.67 -2.31 26.87
N LYS A 403 -14.78 -2.15 28.21
CA LYS A 403 -15.90 -2.69 29.01
C LYS A 403 -17.26 -2.21 28.49
N ASP A 404 -17.36 -0.92 28.16
CA ASP A 404 -18.63 -0.26 27.82
C ASP A 404 -19.03 -0.47 26.34
N ARG A 405 -18.08 -0.92 25.50
CA ARG A 405 -18.29 -1.06 24.06
C ARG A 405 -17.50 -2.23 23.47
N PRO A 406 -17.66 -3.46 23.97
CA PRO A 406 -16.88 -4.58 23.47
C PRO A 406 -17.22 -4.84 22.01
N LEU A 407 -16.18 -5.03 21.19
CA LEU A 407 -16.33 -5.48 19.82
C LEU A 407 -16.02 -6.96 19.72
N HIS A 408 -16.68 -7.62 18.77
CA HIS A 408 -16.32 -8.98 18.42
C HIS A 408 -14.85 -9.03 17.94
N GLN A 409 -14.11 -10.09 18.26
CA GLN A 409 -12.67 -10.23 17.94
C GLN A 409 -12.32 -10.14 16.45
N ARG A 410 -13.32 -10.23 15.57
CA ARG A 410 -13.14 -10.08 14.11
C ARG A 410 -13.63 -8.73 13.56
N ALA A 411 -14.13 -7.84 14.41
CA ALA A 411 -14.72 -6.57 13.98
C ALA A 411 -13.74 -5.74 13.15
N GLY A 412 -12.45 -5.70 13.50
CA GLY A 412 -11.47 -4.95 12.73
C GLY A 412 -11.25 -5.51 11.33
N ARG A 413 -11.33 -6.82 11.10
CA ARG A 413 -11.28 -7.40 9.74
C ARG A 413 -12.44 -6.93 8.86
N TYR A 414 -13.67 -6.86 9.39
CA TYR A 414 -14.82 -6.42 8.60
C TYR A 414 -14.82 -4.93 8.36
N PHE A 415 -14.42 -4.19 9.38
CA PHE A 415 -14.19 -2.76 9.27
C PHE A 415 -13.13 -2.47 8.21
N SER A 416 -11.98 -3.15 8.24
CA SER A 416 -10.87 -2.91 7.30
C SER A 416 -11.28 -3.20 5.86
N LEU A 417 -11.89 -4.36 5.59
CA LEU A 417 -12.35 -4.73 4.25
C LEU A 417 -13.42 -3.76 3.72
N THR A 418 -14.35 -3.35 4.58
CA THR A 418 -15.40 -2.39 4.20
C THR A 418 -14.84 -1.00 3.92
N LEU A 419 -13.98 -0.51 4.81
CA LEU A 419 -13.38 0.81 4.68
C LEU A 419 -12.46 0.88 3.46
N ASP A 420 -11.61 -0.14 3.24
CA ASP A 420 -10.74 -0.18 2.07
C ASP A 420 -11.55 -0.20 0.77
N ALA A 421 -12.60 -1.03 0.69
CA ALA A 421 -13.49 -1.05 -0.47
C ALA A 421 -14.12 0.33 -0.74
N VAL A 422 -14.66 1.00 0.29
CA VAL A 422 -15.27 2.32 0.13
C VAL A 422 -14.25 3.38 -0.28
N LEU A 423 -13.07 3.42 0.36
CA LEU A 423 -12.01 4.37 -0.01
C LEU A 423 -11.54 4.15 -1.45
N ARG A 424 -11.38 2.90 -1.89
CA ARG A 424 -11.00 2.57 -3.27
C ARG A 424 -12.11 2.88 -4.27
N ILE A 425 -13.38 2.62 -3.96
CA ILE A 425 -14.50 2.96 -4.86
C ILE A 425 -14.62 4.47 -5.07
N LEU A 426 -14.42 5.24 -3.99
CA LEU A 426 -14.48 6.71 -4.03
C LEU A 426 -13.20 7.35 -4.57
N ASP A 427 -12.19 6.53 -4.91
CA ASP A 427 -10.85 6.98 -5.25
C ASP A 427 -10.24 7.93 -4.20
N LEU A 428 -10.57 7.72 -2.92
CA LEU A 428 -10.09 8.56 -1.82
C LEU A 428 -8.85 8.01 -1.15
N GLY A 429 -8.48 6.75 -1.39
CA GLY A 429 -7.37 6.14 -0.67
C GLY A 429 -7.38 4.63 -0.62
N ARG A 430 -6.63 4.09 0.33
CA ARG A 430 -6.53 2.67 0.66
C ARG A 430 -6.34 2.46 2.15
N LEU A 431 -6.64 1.25 2.61
CA LEU A 431 -6.34 0.77 3.94
C LEU A 431 -5.57 -0.55 3.84
N SER A 432 -4.59 -0.72 4.73
CA SER A 432 -3.85 -1.95 4.93
C SER A 432 -3.87 -2.35 6.40
N SER A 433 -4.04 -3.64 6.67
CA SER A 433 -3.88 -4.17 8.03
C SER A 433 -2.39 -4.18 8.37
N SER A 434 -2.01 -3.54 9.48
CA SER A 434 -0.59 -3.38 9.88
C SER A 434 -0.24 -4.20 11.11
N GLY A 435 -1.23 -4.69 11.86
CA GLY A 435 -1.01 -5.63 12.96
C GLY A 435 -2.23 -5.77 13.87
N ALA A 436 -2.07 -6.55 14.92
CA ALA A 436 -3.06 -6.67 15.98
C ALA A 436 -2.35 -7.00 17.30
N SER A 437 -2.94 -6.61 18.42
CA SER A 437 -2.43 -6.92 19.75
C SER A 437 -3.31 -7.98 20.40
N SER A 438 -2.69 -8.89 21.15
CA SER A 438 -3.38 -9.83 22.02
C SER A 438 -2.82 -9.80 23.44
N ARG A 439 -3.61 -10.27 24.39
CA ARG A 439 -3.19 -10.51 25.78
C ARG A 439 -3.61 -11.91 26.20
N THR A 440 -2.80 -12.55 27.03
CA THR A 440 -3.17 -13.82 27.64
C THR A 440 -4.08 -13.57 28.83
N ILE A 441 -5.32 -14.04 28.78
CA ILE A 441 -6.29 -13.99 29.87
C ILE A 441 -6.67 -15.43 30.18
N ASN A 442 -6.47 -15.87 31.43
CA ASN A 442 -6.75 -17.25 31.87
C ASN A 442 -6.10 -18.34 30.99
N GLY A 443 -4.90 -18.07 30.45
CA GLY A 443 -4.17 -19.00 29.58
C GLY A 443 -4.57 -18.94 28.11
N GLU A 444 -5.58 -18.15 27.73
CA GLU A 444 -6.02 -17.99 26.35
C GLU A 444 -5.55 -16.67 25.76
N SER A 445 -5.08 -16.69 24.50
CA SER A 445 -4.71 -15.47 23.77
C SER A 445 -5.97 -14.76 23.28
N VAL A 446 -6.22 -13.58 23.82
CA VAL A 446 -7.39 -12.76 23.51
C VAL A 446 -6.95 -11.51 22.74
N TRP A 447 -7.48 -11.32 21.53
CA TRP A 447 -7.28 -10.10 20.75
C TRP A 447 -7.85 -8.88 21.47
N THR A 448 -7.03 -7.85 21.64
CA THR A 448 -7.36 -6.62 22.36
C THR A 448 -7.49 -5.41 21.47
N SER A 449 -6.74 -5.35 20.36
CA SER A 449 -6.83 -4.27 19.39
C SER A 449 -6.39 -4.70 17.99
N ASP A 450 -6.90 -4.01 16.98
CA ASP A 450 -6.46 -4.09 15.59
C ASP A 450 -5.77 -2.77 15.19
N HIS A 451 -4.65 -2.87 14.48
CA HIS A 451 -3.90 -1.73 13.96
C HIS A 451 -4.00 -1.71 12.43
N MET A 452 -4.36 -0.54 11.90
CA MET A 452 -4.56 -0.33 10.47
C MET A 452 -3.80 0.92 9.99
N SER A 453 -3.14 0.79 8.85
CA SER A 453 -2.52 1.90 8.12
C SER A 453 -3.47 2.36 7.02
N ILE A 454 -3.77 3.65 6.96
CA ILE A 454 -4.72 4.24 6.02
C ILE A 454 -4.01 5.33 5.22
N SER A 455 -4.06 5.25 3.90
CA SER A 455 -3.60 6.31 3.01
C SER A 455 -4.81 7.03 2.41
N ILE A 456 -4.90 8.35 2.58
CA ILE A 456 -5.95 9.20 2.01
C ILE A 456 -5.34 10.13 0.95
N HIS A 457 -5.84 10.10 -0.28
CA HIS A 457 -5.33 10.86 -1.43
C HIS A 457 -6.20 12.10 -1.68
N GLY A 458 -5.75 13.24 -1.16
CA GLY A 458 -6.53 14.48 -1.11
C GLY A 458 -7.79 14.33 -0.25
N GLY A 459 -8.51 15.42 -0.03
CA GLY A 459 -9.80 15.38 0.67
C GLY A 459 -9.75 14.74 2.07
N LEU A 460 -8.69 15.01 2.84
CA LEU A 460 -8.46 14.45 4.18
C LEU A 460 -9.72 14.49 5.07
N GLU A 461 -10.40 15.64 5.13
CA GLU A 461 -11.63 15.79 5.94
C GLU A 461 -12.73 14.82 5.52
N ARG A 462 -12.91 14.58 4.22
CA ARG A 462 -13.87 13.60 3.72
C ARG A 462 -13.45 12.17 4.09
N GLY A 463 -12.17 11.86 3.99
CA GLY A 463 -11.62 10.57 4.43
C GLY A 463 -11.85 10.33 5.91
N ARG A 464 -11.52 11.30 6.76
CA ARG A 464 -11.77 11.28 8.21
C ARG A 464 -13.24 11.09 8.54
N ALA A 465 -14.13 11.81 7.86
CA ALA A 465 -15.57 11.70 8.04
C ALA A 465 -16.10 10.30 7.74
N ILE A 466 -15.60 9.65 6.66
CA ILE A 466 -15.95 8.27 6.33
C ILE A 466 -15.45 7.31 7.40
N ILE A 467 -14.19 7.44 7.83
CA ILE A 467 -13.59 6.60 8.89
C ILE A 467 -14.43 6.70 10.16
N LYS A 468 -14.73 7.92 10.61
CA LYS A 468 -15.55 8.20 11.78
C LYS A 468 -16.96 7.61 11.67
N GLN A 469 -17.60 7.80 10.52
CA GLN A 469 -18.91 7.22 10.24
C GLN A 469 -18.91 5.69 10.35
N MET A 470 -17.88 5.02 9.83
CA MET A 470 -17.76 3.56 9.93
C MET A 470 -17.47 3.10 11.36
N LEU A 471 -16.65 3.84 12.12
CA LEU A 471 -16.40 3.57 13.54
C LEU A 471 -17.69 3.66 14.35
N TRP A 472 -18.53 4.66 14.07
CA TRP A 472 -19.86 4.74 14.69
C TRP A 472 -20.77 3.57 14.32
N TRP A 473 -20.77 3.12 13.05
CA TRP A 473 -21.57 1.97 12.63
C TRP A 473 -21.19 0.67 13.35
N ILE A 474 -19.92 0.46 13.67
CA ILE A 474 -19.48 -0.70 14.46
C ILE A 474 -19.60 -0.50 15.96
N ARG A 475 -20.10 0.65 16.43
CA ARG A 475 -20.09 1.02 17.85
C ARG A 475 -18.67 1.02 18.46
N ALA A 476 -17.68 1.51 17.71
CA ALA A 476 -16.28 1.48 18.14
C ALA A 476 -16.09 2.10 19.54
N PRO A 477 -15.17 1.55 20.34
CA PRO A 477 -14.87 2.09 21.66
C PRO A 477 -14.27 3.50 21.59
N LEU A 478 -14.50 4.27 22.66
CA LEU A 478 -14.03 5.65 22.76
C LEU A 478 -12.50 5.76 22.80
N SER A 479 -11.83 4.72 23.31
CA SER A 479 -10.37 4.64 23.33
C SER A 479 -9.74 4.32 21.97
N SER A 480 -10.53 4.16 20.91
CA SER A 480 -9.99 3.99 19.56
C SER A 480 -9.40 5.31 19.04
N THR A 481 -8.17 5.27 18.54
CA THR A 481 -7.42 6.49 18.16
C THR A 481 -7.07 6.51 16.69
N LEU A 482 -7.11 7.68 16.07
CA LEU A 482 -6.63 7.93 14.71
C LEU A 482 -5.50 8.97 14.76
N MET A 483 -4.31 8.60 14.32
CA MET A 483 -3.11 9.45 14.33
C MET A 483 -2.65 9.74 12.89
N ASP A 484 -1.94 10.85 12.65
CA ASP A 484 -1.18 11.03 11.40
C ASP A 484 0.11 10.19 11.43
N SER A 485 0.67 9.92 10.26
CA SER A 485 2.00 9.35 10.02
C SER A 485 3.15 9.98 10.83
N SER A 486 2.99 11.22 11.30
CA SER A 486 3.94 11.87 12.20
C SER A 486 3.79 11.48 13.69
N TYR A 487 2.86 10.57 14.01
CA TYR A 487 2.42 10.21 15.37
C TYR A 487 1.98 11.42 16.20
N LYS A 488 1.62 12.51 15.54
CA LYS A 488 0.93 13.62 16.19
C LYS A 488 -0.53 13.26 16.24
N ASP A 489 -1.12 13.42 17.43
CA ASP A 489 -2.56 13.31 17.58
C ASP A 489 -3.22 14.27 16.61
N LEU A 490 -3.92 13.70 15.63
CA LEU A 490 -4.93 14.45 14.92
C LEU A 490 -6.08 14.62 15.93
N PRO A 491 -6.66 15.82 16.08
CA PRO A 491 -7.88 15.96 16.86
C PRO A 491 -8.95 15.08 16.22
N PHE A 492 -9.11 13.87 16.74
CA PHE A 492 -10.05 12.87 16.26
C PHE A 492 -10.84 12.38 17.46
N ASN A 493 -11.91 13.11 17.76
CA ASN A 493 -12.81 12.70 18.83
C ASN A 493 -13.98 11.92 18.25
N ILE A 494 -14.00 10.61 18.48
CA ILE A 494 -15.11 9.75 18.06
C ILE A 494 -16.43 10.21 18.69
N ALA A 495 -16.42 10.78 19.90
CA ALA A 495 -17.64 11.21 20.59
C ALA A 495 -18.27 12.49 19.98
N ASP A 496 -17.49 13.30 19.26
CA ASP A 496 -17.98 14.55 18.70
C ASP A 496 -18.83 14.30 17.45
N GLY A 497 -20.15 14.42 17.56
CA GLY A 497 -21.07 14.21 16.45
C GLY A 497 -21.08 15.33 15.38
N ALA A 498 -20.46 16.48 15.64
CA ALA A 498 -20.48 17.63 14.72
C ALA A 498 -19.25 17.69 13.81
N GLU A 499 -18.08 17.34 14.33
CA GLU A 499 -16.82 17.31 13.57
C GLU A 499 -16.81 16.15 12.56
N ASP A 500 -16.23 16.38 11.38
CA ASP A 500 -16.09 15.38 10.31
C ASP A 500 -17.41 14.74 9.88
N THR A 501 -18.46 15.54 9.73
CA THR A 501 -19.74 15.05 9.19
C THR A 501 -19.81 15.21 7.67
N ILE A 502 -20.37 14.19 7.02
CA ILE A 502 -20.68 14.18 5.60
C ILE A 502 -22.17 13.91 5.41
N PRO A 503 -22.82 14.56 4.43
CA PRO A 503 -24.26 14.35 4.19
C PRO A 503 -24.54 12.94 3.66
N GLU A 504 -23.57 12.33 2.98
CA GLU A 504 -23.67 10.97 2.49
C GLU A 504 -23.37 9.92 3.58
N THR A 505 -24.11 8.81 3.54
CA THR A 505 -23.75 7.62 4.31
C THR A 505 -23.22 6.51 3.41
N TYR A 506 -22.04 5.99 3.73
CA TYR A 506 -21.41 4.88 3.04
C TYR A 506 -21.47 3.62 3.91
N LEU A 507 -21.85 2.52 3.29
CA LEU A 507 -21.84 1.17 3.87
C LEU A 507 -21.20 0.22 2.86
N GLY A 508 -20.71 -0.92 3.36
CA GLY A 508 -20.38 -2.06 2.51
C GLY A 508 -21.60 -2.95 2.31
N ILE A 509 -21.59 -3.71 1.21
CA ILE A 509 -22.53 -4.81 0.97
C ILE A 509 -21.76 -6.02 0.51
N ILE A 510 -21.98 -7.15 1.19
CA ILE A 510 -21.27 -8.41 0.95
C ILE A 510 -22.24 -9.57 1.00
N VAL A 511 -21.92 -10.67 0.34
CA VAL A 511 -22.53 -11.98 0.62
C VAL A 511 -21.47 -12.83 1.32
N PRO A 512 -21.59 -13.08 2.64
CA PRO A 512 -20.66 -13.92 3.37
C PRO A 512 -20.69 -15.35 2.81
N ASP A 513 -19.51 -15.92 2.54
CA ASP A 513 -19.39 -17.29 2.06
C ASP A 513 -18.13 -17.95 2.62
N ILE A 514 -18.13 -19.28 2.76
CA ILE A 514 -16.93 -20.01 3.17
C ILE A 514 -16.03 -20.17 1.96
N LEU A 515 -14.78 -19.70 2.06
CA LEU A 515 -13.86 -19.81 0.94
C LEU A 515 -13.57 -21.29 0.65
N PRO A 516 -13.70 -21.74 -0.62
CA PRO A 516 -13.44 -23.14 -0.99
C PRO A 516 -12.03 -23.62 -0.61
N THR A 517 -11.07 -22.69 -0.57
CA THR A 517 -9.66 -22.93 -0.25
C THR A 517 -9.34 -22.81 1.23
N CYS A 518 -10.22 -22.24 2.05
CA CYS A 518 -10.01 -21.99 3.47
C CYS A 518 -11.33 -22.18 4.24
N SER A 519 -11.65 -23.42 4.61
CA SER A 519 -12.91 -23.76 5.29
C SER A 519 -13.12 -23.09 6.64
N TRP A 520 -12.05 -22.53 7.23
CA TRP A 520 -12.07 -21.82 8.51
C TRP A 520 -12.23 -20.30 8.35
N LEU A 521 -12.26 -19.80 7.12
CA LEU A 521 -12.33 -18.38 6.81
C LEU A 521 -13.59 -18.06 6.02
N VAL A 522 -14.41 -17.16 6.57
CA VAL A 522 -15.53 -16.58 5.84
C VAL A 522 -14.98 -15.46 4.96
N GLY A 523 -15.02 -15.70 3.65
CA GLY A 523 -14.72 -14.71 2.63
C GLY A 523 -15.94 -13.84 2.33
N HIS A 524 -15.70 -12.81 1.55
CA HIS A 524 -16.76 -11.99 0.99
C HIS A 524 -16.94 -12.39 -0.47
N THR A 525 -18.16 -12.44 -0.96
CA THR A 525 -18.45 -12.58 -2.40
C THR A 525 -19.40 -11.49 -2.86
N LEU A 526 -19.19 -11.01 -4.08
CA LEU A 526 -20.12 -10.16 -4.84
C LEU A 526 -20.70 -11.01 -5.96
N PRO A 527 -21.71 -11.85 -5.66
CA PRO A 527 -22.28 -12.72 -6.66
C PRO A 527 -23.00 -11.89 -7.74
N ASP A 528 -22.96 -12.38 -8.98
CA ASP A 528 -23.73 -11.80 -10.10
C ASP A 528 -25.24 -11.74 -9.78
N SER A 529 -25.70 -12.53 -8.81
CA SER A 529 -27.05 -12.48 -8.27
C SER A 529 -27.40 -11.12 -7.67
N LEU A 530 -26.45 -10.37 -7.10
CA LEU A 530 -26.70 -9.04 -6.56
C LEU A 530 -26.99 -8.03 -7.68
N CYS A 531 -26.19 -8.07 -8.76
CA CYS A 531 -26.45 -7.28 -9.97
C CYS A 531 -27.78 -7.67 -10.63
N THR A 532 -28.06 -8.97 -10.71
CA THR A 532 -29.32 -9.50 -11.27
C THR A 532 -30.52 -9.08 -10.43
N ALA A 533 -30.39 -9.13 -9.10
CA ALA A 533 -31.44 -8.71 -8.17
C ALA A 533 -31.72 -7.20 -8.28
N LEU A 534 -30.70 -6.37 -8.44
CA LEU A 534 -30.86 -4.93 -8.71
C LEU A 534 -31.59 -4.64 -10.02
N GLN A 535 -31.63 -5.56 -10.97
CA GLN A 535 -32.37 -5.42 -12.23
C GLN A 535 -33.72 -6.16 -12.21
N SER A 536 -34.01 -6.90 -11.15
CA SER A 536 -35.21 -7.71 -11.05
C SER A 536 -36.42 -6.86 -10.70
N LYS A 537 -37.47 -6.97 -11.53
CA LYS A 537 -38.79 -6.38 -11.23
C LYS A 537 -39.40 -6.94 -9.95
N GLU A 538 -39.02 -8.14 -9.53
CA GLU A 538 -39.51 -8.73 -8.27
C GLU A 538 -38.96 -8.00 -7.06
N VAL A 539 -37.68 -7.59 -7.12
CA VAL A 539 -36.98 -6.88 -6.03
C VAL A 539 -37.32 -5.40 -6.03
N LEU A 540 -37.30 -4.75 -7.19
CA LEU A 540 -37.61 -3.33 -7.33
C LEU A 540 -39.11 -3.02 -7.21
N GLN A 541 -39.94 -4.01 -7.54
CA GLN A 541 -41.39 -3.85 -7.72
C GLN A 541 -41.68 -2.73 -8.73
N ASP A 542 -42.87 -2.15 -8.70
CA ASP A 542 -43.19 -0.92 -9.45
C ASP A 542 -42.78 0.35 -8.67
N THR A 543 -41.92 0.20 -7.64
CA THR A 543 -41.61 1.25 -6.67
C THR A 543 -40.24 1.90 -6.88
N ALA A 544 -39.40 1.37 -7.76
CA ALA A 544 -38.06 1.86 -8.00
C ALA A 544 -37.65 1.77 -9.47
N ASN A 545 -36.79 2.70 -9.89
CA ASN A 545 -36.12 2.70 -11.18
C ASN A 545 -34.61 2.68 -10.99
N VAL A 546 -33.88 2.04 -11.90
CA VAL A 546 -32.42 1.93 -11.86
C VAL A 546 -31.81 2.61 -13.07
N SER A 547 -30.81 3.45 -12.83
CA SER A 547 -30.00 4.11 -13.87
C SER A 547 -28.51 3.83 -13.66
N GLY A 548 -27.74 3.92 -14.75
CA GLY A 548 -26.30 3.63 -14.75
C GLY A 548 -25.95 2.31 -15.45
N PRO A 549 -24.74 1.76 -15.25
CA PRO A 549 -23.69 2.30 -14.38
C PRO A 549 -23.07 3.60 -14.92
N THR A 550 -22.55 4.46 -14.03
CA THR A 550 -21.69 5.58 -14.42
C THR A 550 -20.32 5.07 -14.92
N SER A 551 -19.47 5.95 -15.44
CA SER A 551 -18.07 5.61 -15.78
C SER A 551 -17.24 5.11 -14.58
N GLU A 552 -17.71 5.38 -13.36
CA GLU A 552 -17.10 4.93 -12.11
C GLU A 552 -17.74 3.64 -11.55
N GLY A 553 -18.73 3.08 -12.26
CA GLY A 553 -19.40 1.83 -11.87
C GLY A 553 -20.60 2.01 -10.94
N TRP A 554 -21.05 3.24 -10.67
CA TRP A 554 -22.20 3.49 -9.80
C TRP A 554 -23.54 3.25 -10.51
N LEU A 555 -24.36 2.40 -9.93
CA LEU A 555 -25.78 2.24 -10.24
C LEU A 555 -26.60 3.09 -9.26
N THR A 556 -27.60 3.82 -9.75
CA THR A 556 -28.49 4.62 -8.91
C THR A 556 -29.89 4.04 -8.94
N VAL A 557 -30.45 3.76 -7.76
CA VAL A 557 -31.83 3.32 -7.57
C VAL A 557 -32.63 4.50 -7.02
N THR A 558 -33.66 4.92 -7.74
CA THR A 558 -34.58 6.00 -7.33
C THR A 558 -35.96 5.43 -7.08
N THR A 559 -36.53 5.66 -5.90
CA THR A 559 -37.85 5.17 -5.51
C THR A 559 -38.97 6.18 -5.80
N THR A 560 -40.22 5.71 -5.87
CA THR A 560 -41.38 6.55 -6.20
C THR A 560 -41.70 7.61 -5.13
N ASP A 561 -41.32 7.38 -3.88
CA ASP A 561 -41.36 8.37 -2.80
C ASP A 561 -40.16 9.34 -2.81
N GLY A 562 -39.32 9.25 -3.85
CA GLY A 562 -38.19 10.12 -4.09
C GLY A 562 -36.96 9.80 -3.25
N GLY A 563 -36.85 8.58 -2.70
CA GLY A 563 -35.61 8.07 -2.12
C GLY A 563 -34.58 7.71 -3.18
N GLU A 564 -33.31 7.70 -2.79
CA GLU A 564 -32.18 7.48 -3.69
C GLU A 564 -31.05 6.71 -3.01
N LEU A 565 -30.65 5.60 -3.64
CA LEU A 565 -29.55 4.74 -3.24
C LEU A 565 -28.53 4.62 -4.39
N GLY A 566 -27.24 4.64 -4.06
CA GLY A 566 -26.16 4.30 -4.98
C GLY A 566 -25.58 2.92 -4.64
N PHE A 567 -25.27 2.13 -5.65
CA PHE A 567 -24.57 0.86 -5.52
C PHE A 567 -23.33 0.87 -6.41
N ASN A 568 -22.18 0.54 -5.85
CA ASN A 568 -20.98 0.23 -6.63
C ASN A 568 -20.58 -1.21 -6.32
N LEU A 569 -20.78 -2.07 -7.32
CA LEU A 569 -20.50 -3.50 -7.23
C LEU A 569 -19.31 -3.88 -8.12
N SER A 570 -18.46 -2.90 -8.45
CA SER A 570 -17.23 -3.17 -9.18
C SER A 570 -16.37 -4.13 -8.35
N ARG A 571 -15.90 -5.19 -9.01
CA ARG A 571 -14.93 -6.11 -8.40
C ARG A 571 -13.57 -5.44 -8.36
N PHE A 572 -12.89 -5.60 -7.23
CA PHE A 572 -11.47 -5.27 -7.12
C PHE A 572 -10.65 -6.49 -7.52
N ASP A 573 -9.45 -6.25 -8.05
CA ASP A 573 -8.51 -7.33 -8.39
C ASP A 573 -7.83 -7.95 -7.16
N ASP A 574 -8.05 -7.36 -5.99
CA ASP A 574 -7.57 -7.83 -4.69
C ASP A 574 -8.51 -8.94 -4.19
N GLU A 575 -8.02 -10.19 -4.11
CA GLU A 575 -8.85 -11.37 -3.77
C GLU A 575 -9.64 -11.18 -2.46
N GLU A 576 -9.09 -10.46 -1.47
CA GLU A 576 -9.78 -10.21 -0.21
C GLU A 576 -10.93 -9.20 -0.34
N LEU A 577 -10.87 -8.31 -1.33
CA LEU A 577 -11.87 -7.28 -1.59
C LEU A 577 -12.79 -7.61 -2.76
N GLU A 578 -12.49 -8.62 -3.58
CA GLU A 578 -13.27 -8.99 -4.77
C GLU A 578 -14.77 -9.15 -4.44
N GLY A 579 -15.07 -9.52 -3.19
CA GLY A 579 -16.43 -9.68 -2.70
C GLY A 579 -17.04 -8.54 -1.89
N THR A 580 -16.45 -7.34 -1.86
CA THR A 580 -17.01 -6.21 -1.12
C THR A 580 -17.47 -5.08 -2.04
N GLY A 581 -18.79 -4.81 -2.05
CA GLY A 581 -19.37 -3.67 -2.75
C GLY A 581 -19.62 -2.49 -1.81
N ALA A 582 -19.93 -1.32 -2.37
CA ALA A 582 -20.34 -0.14 -1.60
C ALA A 582 -21.81 0.22 -1.85
N VAL A 583 -22.47 0.68 -0.79
CA VAL A 583 -23.80 1.27 -0.81
C VAL A 583 -23.70 2.70 -0.33
N LEU A 584 -24.32 3.60 -1.08
CA LEU A 584 -24.39 5.03 -0.80
C LEU A 584 -25.84 5.41 -0.52
N LEU A 585 -26.12 5.86 0.70
CA LEU A 585 -27.44 6.37 1.08
C LEU A 585 -27.46 7.88 0.81
N ARG A 586 -28.08 8.31 -0.29
CA ARG A 586 -28.19 9.74 -0.66
C ARG A 586 -29.45 10.36 -0.06
N LYS A 587 -30.58 9.70 -0.24
CA LYS A 587 -31.87 10.14 0.30
C LYS A 587 -32.65 8.94 0.78
N LEU A 588 -32.61 8.71 2.09
CA LEU A 588 -33.24 7.54 2.67
C LEU A 588 -34.73 7.80 2.95
N THR A 589 -35.59 6.99 2.33
CA THR A 589 -37.03 6.95 2.54
C THR A 589 -37.46 5.53 2.94
N PRO A 590 -38.69 5.32 3.44
CA PRO A 590 -39.18 3.97 3.72
C PRO A 590 -39.13 3.04 2.50
N GLN A 591 -39.45 3.52 1.29
CA GLN A 591 -39.35 2.67 0.09
C GLN A 591 -37.89 2.36 -0.27
N ALA A 592 -36.97 3.32 -0.13
CA ALA A 592 -35.54 3.05 -0.38
C ALA A 592 -35.02 1.96 0.57
N SER A 593 -35.34 2.04 1.86
CA SER A 593 -35.01 0.99 2.83
C SER A 593 -35.67 -0.35 2.50
N ALA A 594 -36.92 -0.36 2.04
CA ALA A 594 -37.60 -1.58 1.62
C ALA A 594 -36.95 -2.23 0.40
N VAL A 595 -36.50 -1.45 -0.59
CA VAL A 595 -35.77 -1.97 -1.76
C VAL A 595 -34.42 -2.55 -1.34
N LEU A 596 -33.67 -1.86 -0.47
CA LEU A 596 -32.41 -2.36 0.07
C LEU A 596 -32.61 -3.67 0.85
N HIS A 597 -33.65 -3.74 1.69
CA HIS A 597 -34.02 -4.94 2.43
C HIS A 597 -34.38 -6.10 1.49
N ALA A 598 -35.21 -5.85 0.48
CA ALA A 598 -35.60 -6.85 -0.52
C ALA A 598 -34.39 -7.38 -1.29
N LEU A 599 -33.45 -6.50 -1.65
CA LEU A 599 -32.19 -6.87 -2.29
C LEU A 599 -31.38 -7.82 -1.39
N MET A 600 -31.16 -7.42 -0.13
CA MET A 600 -30.44 -8.24 0.86
C MET A 600 -31.13 -9.60 1.08
N ASN A 601 -32.45 -9.63 1.13
CA ASN A 601 -33.22 -10.86 1.30
C ASN A 601 -33.07 -11.80 0.10
N ALA A 602 -33.11 -11.26 -1.11
CA ALA A 602 -32.97 -12.03 -2.35
C ALA A 602 -31.56 -12.59 -2.52
N SER A 603 -30.53 -11.79 -2.26
CA SER A 603 -29.12 -12.18 -2.46
C SER A 603 -28.48 -12.89 -1.27
N GLY A 604 -29.05 -12.76 -0.06
CA GLY A 604 -28.36 -13.15 1.18
C GLY A 604 -27.28 -12.15 1.60
N ALA A 605 -27.33 -10.92 1.09
CA ALA A 605 -26.34 -9.91 1.43
C ALA A 605 -26.50 -9.35 2.85
N VAL A 606 -25.38 -8.90 3.39
CA VAL A 606 -25.22 -8.25 4.69
C VAL A 606 -24.69 -6.84 4.47
N LEU A 607 -25.21 -5.88 5.22
CA LEU A 607 -24.65 -4.53 5.27
C LEU A 607 -23.53 -4.47 6.29
N THR A 608 -22.37 -3.97 5.87
CA THR A 608 -21.18 -3.81 6.69
C THR A 608 -20.84 -2.32 6.88
N PRO A 609 -20.15 -1.96 7.97
CA PRO A 609 -19.67 -2.85 9.02
C PRO A 609 -20.70 -3.09 10.15
N VAL A 610 -21.93 -2.54 10.03
CA VAL A 610 -23.04 -2.64 11.00
C VAL A 610 -23.61 -4.07 11.19
N ALA A 611 -23.26 -5.01 10.31
CA ALA A 611 -23.69 -6.43 10.33
C ALA A 611 -25.23 -6.61 10.36
N LEU A 612 -25.94 -5.90 9.47
CA LEU A 612 -27.39 -6.08 9.30
C LEU A 612 -27.68 -7.07 8.18
N ALA A 613 -28.59 -8.02 8.42
CA ALA A 613 -29.05 -8.99 7.43
C ALA A 613 -30.59 -8.96 7.33
N ALA A 614 -31.12 -9.35 6.18
CA ALA A 614 -32.58 -9.46 5.98
C ALA A 614 -33.14 -10.86 6.33
N LYS A 615 -32.26 -11.86 6.43
CA LYS A 615 -32.58 -13.26 6.79
C LYS A 615 -31.37 -13.90 7.49
N PRO A 616 -31.54 -15.05 8.19
CA PRO A 616 -30.42 -15.76 8.78
C PRO A 616 -29.33 -16.09 7.75
N LEU A 617 -28.08 -15.98 8.16
CA LEU A 617 -26.94 -16.49 7.37
C LEU A 617 -26.99 -18.02 7.28
N ASN A 618 -26.25 -18.58 6.31
CA ASN A 618 -26.03 -20.02 6.25
C ASN A 618 -25.44 -20.50 7.60
N SER A 619 -25.94 -21.62 8.13
CA SER A 619 -25.45 -22.21 9.38
C SER A 619 -23.94 -22.37 9.37
N ASP A 620 -23.37 -22.78 8.23
CA ASP A 620 -21.92 -22.98 8.12
C ASP A 620 -21.15 -21.66 8.35
N VAL A 621 -21.69 -20.53 7.89
CA VAL A 621 -21.09 -19.19 8.13
C VAL A 621 -21.29 -18.76 9.58
N ALA A 622 -22.46 -19.05 10.16
CA ALA A 622 -22.77 -18.72 11.54
C ALA A 622 -21.84 -19.45 12.53
N ASP A 623 -21.55 -20.72 12.27
CA ASP A 623 -20.71 -21.57 13.12
C ASP A 623 -19.22 -21.16 13.08
N MET A 624 -18.80 -20.43 12.03
CA MET A 624 -17.40 -20.02 11.83
C MET A 624 -17.02 -18.75 12.58
N HIS A 625 -17.70 -18.39 13.68
CA HIS A 625 -17.48 -17.16 14.45
C HIS A 625 -17.57 -15.88 13.58
N TRP A 626 -18.54 -15.83 12.67
CA TRP A 626 -18.92 -14.58 12.03
C TRP A 626 -19.41 -13.58 13.11
N PRO A 627 -19.18 -12.25 12.98
CA PRO A 627 -19.69 -11.29 13.95
C PRO A 627 -21.18 -11.49 14.19
N PRO A 628 -21.64 -11.28 15.42
CA PRO A 628 -23.06 -11.22 15.71
C PRO A 628 -23.73 -10.26 14.73
N HIS A 629 -24.67 -10.80 13.93
CA HIS A 629 -25.41 -10.04 12.94
C HIS A 629 -26.86 -9.92 13.38
N ARG A 630 -27.50 -8.81 13.02
CA ARG A 630 -28.91 -8.58 13.35
C ARG A 630 -29.78 -8.81 12.14
N ILE A 631 -30.71 -9.76 12.27
CA ILE A 631 -31.79 -9.93 11.30
C ILE A 631 -32.81 -8.81 11.53
N VAL A 632 -33.10 -8.03 10.49
CA VAL A 632 -34.03 -6.89 10.56
C VAL A 632 -35.09 -7.02 9.48
N ASP A 633 -36.29 -6.53 9.76
CA ASP A 633 -37.30 -6.25 8.74
C ASP A 633 -37.04 -4.88 8.07
N ALA A 634 -37.79 -4.57 7.02
CA ALA A 634 -37.63 -3.32 6.27
C ALA A 634 -37.89 -2.06 7.11
N GLY A 635 -38.84 -2.12 8.06
CA GLY A 635 -39.16 -0.99 8.93
C GLY A 635 -38.05 -0.70 9.93
N THR A 636 -37.56 -1.75 10.59
CA THR A 636 -36.42 -1.71 11.50
C THR A 636 -35.15 -1.25 10.78
N LEU A 637 -34.92 -1.72 9.55
CA LEU A 637 -33.81 -1.26 8.73
C LEU A 637 -33.92 0.25 8.45
N HIS A 638 -35.11 0.74 8.11
CA HIS A 638 -35.35 2.17 7.91
C HIS A 638 -35.07 2.97 9.18
N GLU A 639 -35.57 2.54 10.34
CA GLU A 639 -35.33 3.21 11.63
C GLU A 639 -33.85 3.29 11.99
N ILE A 640 -33.10 2.21 11.79
CA ILE A 640 -31.64 2.18 12.06
C ILE A 640 -30.91 3.13 11.12
N LEU A 641 -31.15 3.02 9.82
CA LEU A 641 -30.43 3.80 8.82
C LEU A 641 -30.81 5.29 8.85
N SER A 642 -32.07 5.62 9.15
CA SER A 642 -32.54 7.02 9.26
C SER A 642 -32.11 7.71 10.55
N GLY A 643 -31.96 6.95 11.64
CA GLY A 643 -31.32 7.47 12.85
C GLY A 643 -29.85 7.83 12.61
N GLY A 644 -29.20 7.11 11.70
CA GLY A 644 -27.82 7.33 11.34
C GLY A 644 -26.82 6.70 12.33
N PRO A 645 -25.53 6.69 11.96
CA PRO A 645 -24.50 5.95 12.69
C PRO A 645 -24.31 6.49 14.11
N TYR A 646 -24.27 7.82 14.27
CA TYR A 646 -24.04 8.44 15.58
C TYR A 646 -25.18 8.16 16.56
N GLN A 647 -26.44 8.21 16.13
CA GLN A 647 -27.57 7.91 17.02
C GLN A 647 -27.59 6.43 17.42
N LEU A 648 -27.20 5.53 16.52
CA LEU A 648 -27.00 4.12 16.86
C LEU A 648 -25.89 3.98 17.91
N TRP A 649 -24.79 4.72 17.74
CA TRP A 649 -23.63 4.74 18.62
C TRP A 649 -23.93 5.35 20.00
N VAL A 650 -24.83 6.33 20.14
CA VAL A 650 -25.26 6.93 21.42
C VAL A 650 -26.33 6.09 22.13
N LYS A 651 -27.32 5.54 21.39
CA LYS A 651 -28.38 4.71 22.00
C LYS A 651 -27.84 3.44 22.65
N ALA A 652 -26.68 2.99 22.18
CA ALA A 652 -25.89 1.95 22.80
C ALA A 652 -25.56 2.24 24.28
N GLU A 653 -25.05 3.44 24.59
CA GLU A 653 -24.65 3.83 25.95
C GLU A 653 -25.84 3.81 26.90
N ARG A 654 -26.94 4.45 26.50
CA ARG A 654 -28.11 4.63 27.38
C ARG A 654 -28.77 3.32 27.80
N LYS A 655 -28.68 2.28 26.97
CA LYS A 655 -29.27 0.97 27.31
C LYS A 655 -28.45 0.20 28.33
N GLU A 656 -27.16 0.49 28.46
CA GLU A 656 -26.31 -0.13 29.47
C GLU A 656 -26.52 0.56 30.82
N ASP A 657 -26.61 1.88 30.85
CA ASP A 657 -26.98 2.64 32.07
C ASP A 657 -28.33 2.16 32.66
N ASP A 658 -29.33 1.92 31.80
CA ASP A 658 -30.65 1.43 32.22
C ASP A 658 -30.64 -0.05 32.67
N MET A 659 -29.60 -0.83 32.33
CA MET A 659 -29.45 -2.26 32.70
C MET A 659 -28.53 -2.49 33.90
N GLU A 660 -27.59 -1.59 34.22
CA GLU A 660 -26.79 -1.66 35.45
C GLU A 660 -27.65 -1.56 36.72
N ASP A 661 -28.85 -0.98 36.62
CA ASP A 661 -29.85 -0.97 37.69
C ASP A 661 -30.67 -2.28 37.79
N SER A 662 -30.49 -3.23 36.88
CA SER A 662 -31.19 -4.52 36.85
C SER A 662 -30.23 -5.72 36.75
N ASP A 663 -29.72 -6.16 37.90
CA ASP A 663 -29.04 -7.44 38.17
C ASP A 663 -27.68 -7.69 37.46
N GLU A 664 -26.59 -7.62 38.24
CA GLU A 664 -25.16 -7.87 37.88
C GLU A 664 -24.84 -9.29 37.32
N GLU A 665 -25.80 -10.22 37.29
CA GLU A 665 -25.54 -11.64 37.00
C GLU A 665 -25.54 -11.98 35.49
N TYR A 666 -25.76 -11.01 34.58
CA TYR A 666 -26.10 -11.28 33.18
C TYR A 666 -24.93 -11.23 32.16
N TRP A 667 -23.72 -10.84 32.57
CA TRP A 667 -22.62 -10.59 31.62
C TRP A 667 -21.80 -11.83 31.21
N GLU A 668 -21.86 -12.93 31.96
CA GLU A 668 -21.05 -14.13 31.67
C GLU A 668 -21.67 -15.08 30.61
N GLU A 669 -22.98 -15.01 30.33
CA GLU A 669 -23.64 -15.98 29.42
C GLU A 669 -23.82 -15.51 27.97
N ARG A 670 -23.40 -14.29 27.61
CA ARG A 670 -23.72 -13.71 26.29
C ARG A 670 -22.57 -13.66 25.28
N TRP A 671 -21.46 -14.33 25.55
CA TRP A 671 -20.31 -14.40 24.63
C TRP A 671 -19.87 -15.83 24.32
#